data_AF-A0A8H6M6H2-F1
#
_entry.id   AF-A0A8H6M6H2-F1
#
_cell.length_a   1.000
_cell.length_b   1.000
_cell.length_c   1.000
_cell.angle_alpha   90.00
_cell.angle_beta   90.00
_cell.angle_gamma   90.00
#
_symmetry.space_group_name_H-M   'P 1'
#
loop_
_entity.id
_entity.type
_entity.pdbx_description
1 polymer ?
#
loop_
_entity_poly.entity_id
_entity_poly.type
_entity_poly.pdbx_seq_one_letter_code
_entity_poly.pdbx_strand_id
1 'polypeptide(L)'
;MSASMNCIPEAGFAPILHLPHELLFEIISLIPETSDLLSLALSCRGLSSQVIPHHIDYRILHIRTLHPILFAHLARRTDLARNIHEVHISEKHNYGRGDRIPSRLVDMATDGNSLLNGSGVQGPEGQRIIALNVCKALRCMSNLRSFTWEWNGVYYHQTQSHGTQRRQVVKPTSESRFEDAILGEVARQPTLEHFGLSGPFGMHVDGASVDNKFEYPVWHLSNLTSLELSGDTWLKASNILPLCIMLSRSPNLECLAIPLEFKHLPVLRFPKLRKAQLQLHAGATNNIDASATAFIENHPSLEELSWYPIGIPRLRKGVLPNLKRLKSTVGVITALVEADARPEEDEQMEASPVPVVQSQPTPPPAAMLTVPGAKAPKRLSMIQEAEEPEESTDDMEVDPEATPMPRPPLPLSEDDDAQPPSPSDATAQYLTYSEASSSTSILITPTITLNAPPSTPTSILSGQQAASRRQITSLDILSLSASTLLSSAPLCMDPAALQEVTVHTFGDIQDIISLADAFPNIRWLSLPAIHLPPSSPHPVPWTNEALLSVLPRFRQLEVLRGGALWRAAGSTSEEGKRKVHETLGLLVQLCPKLREVDHCDWFEKRAGYKRVVVSRDLVCAPKDVGMDGDIEMEEVEAISYSVRKPVVRSFFDVLVGSFS
;
A
#
# COMPACT_ATOMS: atom_id res chain seq x y z
N MET A 1 -43.44 -49.74 35.33
CA MET A 1 -43.92 -48.42 34.84
C MET A 1 -42.85 -47.86 33.92
N SER A 2 -43.02 -48.12 32.62
CA SER A 2 -42.10 -47.71 31.55
C SER A 2 -42.62 -46.36 31.03
N ALA A 3 -41.85 -45.29 31.26
CA ALA A 3 -42.19 -43.96 30.78
C ALA A 3 -41.82 -43.88 29.29
N SER A 4 -42.83 -43.72 28.44
CA SER A 4 -42.66 -43.46 27.02
C SER A 4 -41.87 -42.16 26.83
N MET A 5 -40.66 -42.28 26.30
CA MET A 5 -39.92 -41.15 25.73
C MET A 5 -40.78 -40.55 24.62
N ASN A 6 -41.34 -39.36 24.90
CA ASN A 6 -42.02 -38.54 23.92
C ASN A 6 -41.07 -38.26 22.75
N CYS A 7 -41.40 -38.81 21.58
CA CYS A 7 -40.85 -38.40 20.29
C CYS A 7 -41.12 -36.90 20.13
N ILE A 8 -40.08 -36.09 20.29
CA ILE A 8 -40.09 -34.70 19.84
C ILE A 8 -40.38 -34.76 18.33
N PRO A 9 -41.38 -34.03 17.80
CA PRO A 9 -41.66 -34.04 16.37
C PRO A 9 -40.39 -33.62 15.64
N GLU A 10 -39.97 -34.43 14.65
CA GLU A 10 -38.86 -34.12 13.76
C GLU A 10 -39.11 -32.74 13.14
N ALA A 11 -38.52 -31.71 13.74
CA ALA A 11 -38.49 -30.38 13.16
C ALA A 11 -37.80 -30.53 11.81
N GLY A 12 -38.55 -30.40 10.72
CA GLY A 12 -38.11 -30.69 9.37
C GLY A 12 -36.73 -30.09 9.12
N PHE A 13 -35.72 -30.95 9.02
CA PHE A 13 -34.35 -30.53 8.75
C PHE A 13 -34.34 -29.76 7.43
N ALA A 14 -33.56 -28.69 7.37
CA ALA A 14 -33.44 -27.86 6.17
C ALA A 14 -33.10 -28.76 4.95
N PRO A 15 -33.93 -28.76 3.88
CA PRO A 15 -33.75 -29.66 2.74
C PRO A 15 -32.34 -29.62 2.12
N ILE A 16 -31.68 -28.46 2.20
CA ILE A 16 -30.33 -28.24 1.68
C ILE A 16 -29.24 -29.09 2.37
N LEU A 17 -29.41 -29.44 3.64
CA LEU A 17 -28.45 -30.26 4.39
C LEU A 17 -28.53 -31.74 4.04
N HIS A 18 -29.55 -32.16 3.29
CA HIS A 18 -29.68 -33.53 2.76
C HIS A 18 -29.01 -33.69 1.40
N LEU A 19 -28.53 -32.60 0.80
CA LEU A 19 -27.74 -32.69 -0.42
C LEU A 19 -26.42 -33.43 -0.12
N PRO A 20 -25.94 -34.27 -1.05
CA PRO A 20 -24.58 -34.77 -1.01
C PRO A 20 -23.58 -33.62 -0.80
N HIS A 21 -22.53 -33.87 -0.01
CA HIS A 21 -21.57 -32.84 0.38
C HIS A 21 -20.91 -32.18 -0.84
N GLU A 22 -20.72 -32.94 -1.92
CA GLU A 22 -20.15 -32.47 -3.18
C GLU A 22 -21.01 -31.39 -3.82
N LEU A 23 -22.33 -31.62 -3.89
CA LEU A 23 -23.28 -30.65 -4.45
C LEU A 23 -23.41 -29.43 -3.54
N LEU A 24 -23.45 -29.65 -2.23
CA LEU A 24 -23.50 -28.57 -1.27
C LEU A 24 -22.26 -27.67 -1.40
N PHE A 25 -21.06 -28.25 -1.48
CA PHE A 25 -19.82 -27.49 -1.64
C PHE A 25 -19.74 -26.78 -2.98
N GLU A 26 -20.22 -27.40 -4.06
CA GLU A 26 -20.29 -26.73 -5.35
C GLU A 26 -21.21 -25.50 -5.28
N ILE A 27 -22.42 -25.64 -4.71
CA ILE A 27 -23.35 -24.52 -4.53
C ILE A 27 -22.73 -23.41 -3.67
N ILE A 28 -22.11 -23.76 -2.54
CA ILE A 28 -21.47 -22.78 -1.66
C ILE A 28 -20.29 -22.10 -2.37
N SER A 29 -19.53 -22.82 -3.20
CA SER A 29 -18.39 -22.26 -3.92
C SER A 29 -18.77 -21.14 -4.89
N LEU A 30 -20.01 -21.18 -5.43
CA LEU A 30 -20.56 -20.18 -6.33
C LEU A 30 -20.91 -18.85 -5.65
N ILE A 31 -20.95 -18.79 -4.31
CA ILE A 31 -21.22 -17.56 -3.57
C ILE A 31 -19.93 -16.73 -3.51
N PRO A 32 -19.83 -15.61 -4.25
CA PRO A 32 -18.56 -14.90 -4.40
C PRO A 32 -18.17 -14.16 -3.12
N GLU A 33 -19.14 -13.55 -2.44
CA GLU A 33 -18.91 -12.66 -1.31
C GLU A 33 -18.73 -13.42 0.01
N THR A 34 -17.70 -13.04 0.77
CA THR A 34 -17.42 -13.64 2.08
C THR A 34 -18.52 -13.30 3.10
N SER A 35 -19.16 -12.13 2.99
CA SER A 35 -20.28 -11.72 3.84
C SER A 35 -21.50 -12.62 3.69
N ASP A 36 -21.77 -13.07 2.47
CA ASP A 36 -22.91 -13.92 2.15
C ASP A 36 -22.65 -15.35 2.61
N LEU A 37 -21.41 -15.83 2.46
CA LEU A 37 -20.97 -17.10 3.07
C LEU A 37 -21.09 -17.05 4.59
N LEU A 38 -20.72 -15.94 5.23
CA LEU A 38 -20.85 -15.79 6.68
C LEU A 38 -22.32 -15.80 7.09
N SER A 39 -23.18 -15.09 6.36
CA SER A 39 -24.63 -15.07 6.58
C SER A 39 -25.23 -16.48 6.44
N LEU A 40 -24.80 -17.24 5.42
CA LEU A 40 -25.17 -18.64 5.23
C LEU A 40 -24.67 -19.52 6.39
N ALA A 41 -23.42 -19.35 6.81
CA ALA A 41 -22.83 -20.07 7.94
C ALA A 41 -23.57 -19.80 9.26
N LEU A 42 -24.05 -18.58 9.47
CA LEU A 42 -24.79 -18.18 10.67
C LEU A 42 -26.23 -18.70 10.71
N SER A 43 -26.77 -19.18 9.59
CA SER A 43 -28.15 -19.71 9.54
C SER A 43 -28.36 -20.98 10.36
N CYS A 44 -27.36 -21.87 10.43
CA CYS A 44 -27.40 -23.05 11.30
C CYS A 44 -26.00 -23.62 11.60
N ARG A 45 -25.89 -24.40 12.69
CA ARG A 45 -24.60 -25.02 13.11
C ARG A 45 -24.03 -25.98 12.06
N GLY A 46 -24.89 -26.68 11.32
CA GLY A 46 -24.47 -27.59 10.25
C GLY A 46 -23.75 -26.84 9.13
N LEU A 47 -24.36 -25.78 8.59
CA LEU A 47 -23.73 -24.94 7.58
C LEU A 47 -22.49 -24.23 8.14
N SER A 48 -22.51 -23.74 9.38
CA SER A 48 -21.33 -23.17 10.03
C SER A 48 -20.12 -24.13 10.01
N SER A 49 -20.34 -25.39 10.36
CA SER A 49 -19.29 -26.42 10.40
C SER A 49 -18.72 -26.78 9.03
N GLN A 50 -19.47 -26.54 7.96
CA GLN A 50 -19.09 -26.85 6.59
C GLN A 50 -18.49 -25.61 5.88
N VAL A 51 -19.21 -24.49 5.90
CA VAL A 51 -18.88 -23.26 5.16
C VAL A 51 -17.61 -22.60 5.70
N ILE A 52 -17.43 -22.50 7.02
CA ILE A 52 -16.30 -21.78 7.60
C ILE A 52 -14.95 -22.45 7.22
N PRO A 53 -14.69 -23.70 7.61
CA PRO A 53 -13.39 -24.31 7.37
C PRO A 53 -13.12 -24.65 5.90
N HIS A 54 -14.13 -24.86 5.04
CA HIS A 54 -13.91 -25.27 3.64
C HIS A 54 -13.97 -24.12 2.64
N HIS A 55 -14.67 -23.03 2.97
CA HIS A 55 -14.87 -21.90 2.05
C HIS A 55 -14.36 -20.57 2.63
N ILE A 56 -14.83 -20.13 3.80
CA ILE A 56 -14.47 -18.80 4.34
C ILE A 56 -12.97 -18.71 4.68
N ASP A 57 -12.41 -19.74 5.29
CA ASP A 57 -10.98 -19.79 5.65
C ASP A 57 -10.08 -19.84 4.40
N TYR A 58 -10.58 -20.44 3.32
CA TYR A 58 -9.88 -20.59 2.05
C TYR A 58 -10.21 -19.50 1.03
N ARG A 59 -11.07 -18.51 1.35
CA ARG A 59 -11.46 -17.50 0.35
C ARG A 59 -10.34 -16.49 0.07
N ILE A 60 -9.66 -16.07 1.13
CA ILE A 60 -8.63 -15.04 1.12
C ILE A 60 -7.40 -15.57 1.84
N LEU A 61 -6.28 -15.64 1.11
CA LEU A 61 -5.00 -16.07 1.64
C LEU A 61 -4.06 -14.89 1.81
N HIS A 62 -3.75 -14.54 3.05
CA HIS A 62 -2.72 -13.53 3.38
C HIS A 62 -1.57 -14.25 4.07
N ILE A 63 -0.40 -14.24 3.45
CA ILE A 63 0.78 -14.93 3.99
C ILE A 63 2.03 -14.08 3.87
N ARG A 64 2.83 -14.12 4.92
CA ARG A 64 4.21 -13.65 4.88
C ARG A 64 5.09 -14.75 4.33
N THR A 65 5.76 -14.48 3.21
CA THR A 65 6.62 -15.39 2.44
C THR A 65 5.88 -16.60 1.84
N LEU A 66 6.58 -17.37 0.99
CA LEU A 66 6.05 -18.60 0.41
C LEU A 66 6.00 -19.71 1.48
N HIS A 67 4.87 -19.81 2.18
CA HIS A 67 4.70 -20.77 3.29
C HIS A 67 4.69 -22.23 2.80
N PRO A 68 5.76 -23.03 3.06
CA PRO A 68 5.93 -24.33 2.41
C PRO A 68 4.81 -25.34 2.69
N ILE A 69 4.42 -25.47 3.97
CA ILE A 69 3.39 -26.43 4.43
C ILE A 69 2.04 -26.13 3.77
N LEU A 70 1.64 -24.86 3.77
CA LEU A 70 0.37 -24.42 3.20
C LEU A 70 0.31 -24.69 1.69
N PHE A 71 1.34 -24.34 0.93
CA PHE A 71 1.31 -24.59 -0.51
C PHE A 71 1.40 -26.08 -0.85
N ALA A 72 2.10 -26.89 -0.06
CA ALA A 72 2.06 -28.35 -0.19
C ALA A 72 0.63 -28.88 0.06
N HIS A 73 -0.04 -28.37 1.10
CA HIS A 73 -1.43 -28.68 1.41
C HIS A 73 -2.36 -28.31 0.24
N LEU A 74 -2.29 -27.09 -0.27
CA LEU A 74 -3.13 -26.60 -1.37
C LEU A 74 -2.85 -27.31 -2.69
N ALA A 75 -1.58 -27.67 -2.95
CA ALA A 75 -1.21 -28.47 -4.12
C ALA A 75 -1.83 -29.88 -4.09
N ARG A 76 -2.04 -30.43 -2.89
CA ARG A 76 -2.66 -31.75 -2.68
C ARG A 76 -4.19 -31.69 -2.64
N ARG A 77 -4.75 -30.67 -2.00
CA ARG A 77 -6.19 -30.43 -1.82
C ARG A 77 -6.71 -29.44 -2.85
N THR A 78 -6.75 -29.88 -4.10
CA THR A 78 -7.20 -29.07 -5.24
C THR A 78 -8.65 -28.60 -5.09
N ASP A 79 -9.47 -29.39 -4.38
CA ASP A 79 -10.86 -29.11 -4.00
C ASP A 79 -11.00 -27.90 -3.06
N LEU A 80 -9.98 -27.60 -2.27
CA LEU A 80 -9.92 -26.43 -1.39
C LEU A 80 -9.22 -25.25 -2.09
N ALA A 81 -8.17 -25.53 -2.87
CA ALA A 81 -7.45 -24.49 -3.62
C ALA A 81 -8.38 -23.72 -4.58
N ARG A 82 -9.34 -24.40 -5.22
CA ARG A 82 -10.36 -23.75 -6.09
C ARG A 82 -11.23 -22.70 -5.39
N ASN A 83 -11.32 -22.73 -4.07
CA ASN A 83 -12.11 -21.77 -3.28
C ASN A 83 -11.34 -20.46 -3.02
N ILE A 84 -10.03 -20.41 -3.28
CA ILE A 84 -9.19 -19.22 -3.09
C ILE A 84 -9.45 -18.22 -4.21
N HIS A 85 -9.87 -17.01 -3.81
CA HIS A 85 -10.13 -15.89 -4.72
C HIS A 85 -9.06 -14.81 -4.62
N GLU A 86 -8.41 -14.70 -3.47
CA GLU A 86 -7.40 -13.67 -3.23
C GLU A 86 -6.14 -14.28 -2.62
N VAL A 87 -4.99 -13.99 -3.22
CA VAL A 87 -3.68 -14.40 -2.72
C VAL A 87 -2.82 -13.16 -2.53
N HIS A 88 -2.40 -12.93 -1.30
CA HIS A 88 -1.52 -11.84 -0.92
C HIS A 88 -0.28 -12.42 -0.25
N ILE A 89 0.86 -12.26 -0.92
CA ILE A 89 2.16 -12.72 -0.44
C ILE A 89 2.98 -11.48 -0.10
N SER A 90 3.33 -11.33 1.17
CA SER A 90 4.12 -10.19 1.64
C SER A 90 5.46 -10.64 2.21
N GLU A 91 6.38 -9.71 2.43
CA GLU A 91 7.65 -9.99 3.09
C GLU A 91 7.46 -10.46 4.55
N LYS A 92 8.42 -11.25 5.08
CA LYS A 92 8.44 -11.75 6.46
C LYS A 92 8.19 -10.66 7.51
N HIS A 93 8.73 -9.47 7.28
CA HIS A 93 8.69 -8.33 8.21
C HIS A 93 7.52 -7.39 7.96
N ASN A 94 6.71 -7.64 6.93
CA ASN A 94 5.50 -6.87 6.71
C ASN A 94 4.39 -7.42 7.60
N TYR A 95 4.22 -6.85 8.80
CA TYR A 95 3.07 -7.16 9.67
C TYR A 95 1.93 -6.15 9.48
N GLY A 96 1.96 -5.36 8.40
CA GLY A 96 0.90 -4.45 8.02
C GLY A 96 -0.43 -5.18 7.87
N ARG A 97 -0.41 -6.41 7.34
CA ARG A 97 -1.53 -7.35 7.30
C ARG A 97 -1.21 -8.57 8.17
N GLY A 98 -2.20 -9.05 8.93
CA GLY A 98 -2.04 -10.29 9.67
C GLY A 98 -2.12 -11.49 8.73
N ASP A 99 -1.37 -12.55 9.00
CA ASP A 99 -1.52 -13.79 8.23
C ASP A 99 -2.95 -14.33 8.39
N ARG A 100 -3.54 -14.73 7.28
CA ARG A 100 -4.82 -15.43 7.21
C ARG A 100 -4.57 -16.77 6.52
N ILE A 101 -4.34 -17.79 7.35
CA ILE A 101 -4.01 -19.15 6.93
C ILE A 101 -5.10 -20.10 7.45
N PRO A 102 -5.64 -20.99 6.60
CA PRO A 102 -6.55 -22.03 7.05
C PRO A 102 -5.91 -22.92 8.12
N SER A 103 -6.60 -23.15 9.24
CA SER A 103 -6.02 -23.87 10.40
C SER A 103 -6.57 -25.29 10.57
N ARG A 104 -7.82 -25.57 10.18
CA ARG A 104 -8.53 -26.80 10.58
C ARG A 104 -8.29 -28.01 9.67
N LEU A 105 -7.96 -27.80 8.40
CA LEU A 105 -7.91 -28.88 7.40
C LEU A 105 -6.49 -29.21 6.92
N VAL A 106 -5.48 -28.48 7.42
CA VAL A 106 -4.08 -28.76 7.10
C VAL A 106 -3.65 -30.02 7.84
N ASP A 107 -3.27 -31.05 7.09
CA ASP A 107 -2.79 -32.30 7.67
C ASP A 107 -1.31 -32.13 8.00
N MET A 108 -1.01 -31.78 9.25
CA MET A 108 0.36 -31.53 9.69
C MET A 108 1.27 -32.78 9.58
N ALA A 109 0.72 -33.99 9.56
CA ALA A 109 1.53 -35.20 9.40
C ALA A 109 2.02 -35.34 7.94
N THR A 110 1.15 -35.09 6.98
CA THR A 110 1.47 -35.21 5.55
C THR A 110 2.10 -33.93 5.01
N ASP A 111 1.45 -32.78 5.22
CA ASP A 111 1.83 -31.48 4.67
C ASP A 111 3.02 -30.87 5.44
N GLY A 112 3.21 -31.28 6.70
CA GLY A 112 4.35 -30.88 7.54
C GLY A 112 5.65 -31.62 7.22
N ASN A 113 5.63 -32.67 6.39
CA ASN A 113 6.84 -33.40 6.01
C ASN A 113 7.82 -32.49 5.26
N SER A 114 8.94 -32.19 5.92
CA SER A 114 9.93 -31.21 5.47
C SER A 114 10.56 -31.54 4.10
N LEU A 115 10.57 -32.81 3.69
CA LEU A 115 11.05 -33.22 2.36
C LEU A 115 10.03 -32.94 1.27
N LEU A 116 8.73 -33.17 1.54
CA LEU A 116 7.66 -32.99 0.56
C LEU A 116 7.27 -31.52 0.37
N ASN A 117 7.34 -30.74 1.45
CA ASN A 117 7.06 -29.31 1.40
C ASN A 117 8.30 -28.47 1.05
N GLY A 118 9.51 -29.05 1.11
CA GLY A 118 10.77 -28.40 0.79
C GLY A 118 11.42 -27.62 1.94
N SER A 119 10.78 -27.53 3.11
CA SER A 119 11.32 -26.76 4.25
C SER A 119 12.55 -27.41 4.92
N GLY A 120 12.75 -28.71 4.72
CA GLY A 120 13.90 -29.47 5.24
C GLY A 120 15.02 -29.69 4.22
N VAL A 121 14.83 -29.24 2.97
CA VAL A 121 15.81 -29.41 1.90
C VAL A 121 16.55 -28.08 1.74
N GLN A 122 17.85 -28.06 2.05
CA GLN A 122 18.64 -26.84 1.93
C GLN A 122 18.96 -26.50 0.47
N GLY A 123 19.19 -25.21 0.22
CA GLY A 123 19.65 -24.72 -1.07
C GLY A 123 18.56 -24.68 -2.16
N PRO A 124 18.96 -24.69 -3.45
CA PRO A 124 18.05 -24.48 -4.56
C PRO A 124 16.97 -25.55 -4.73
N GLU A 125 17.24 -26.79 -4.33
CA GLU A 125 16.28 -27.89 -4.50
C GLU A 125 15.07 -27.73 -3.56
N GLY A 126 15.27 -27.27 -2.32
CA GLY A 126 14.14 -26.96 -1.43
C GLY A 126 13.26 -25.85 -1.98
N GLN A 127 13.88 -24.80 -2.53
CA GLN A 127 13.14 -23.71 -3.17
C GLN A 127 12.41 -24.15 -4.43
N ARG A 128 12.99 -25.07 -5.20
CA ARG A 128 12.33 -25.70 -6.34
C ARG A 128 11.07 -26.46 -5.93
N ILE A 129 11.13 -27.23 -4.85
CA ILE A 129 9.97 -27.98 -4.32
C ILE A 129 8.88 -27.00 -3.87
N ILE A 130 9.26 -25.94 -3.14
CA ILE A 130 8.33 -24.88 -2.72
C ILE A 130 7.66 -24.24 -3.95
N ALA A 131 8.45 -23.80 -4.94
CA ALA A 131 7.93 -23.19 -6.15
C ALA A 131 7.00 -24.13 -6.94
N LEU A 132 7.33 -25.42 -7.02
CA LEU A 132 6.49 -26.43 -7.66
C LEU A 132 5.14 -26.57 -6.94
N ASN A 133 5.15 -26.59 -5.61
CA ASN A 133 3.92 -26.65 -4.82
C ASN A 133 3.07 -25.39 -5.00
N VAL A 134 3.70 -24.20 -5.01
CA VAL A 134 3.01 -22.93 -5.31
C VAL A 134 2.37 -22.98 -6.70
N CYS A 135 3.11 -23.41 -7.73
CA CYS A 135 2.59 -23.51 -9.10
C CYS A 135 1.41 -24.49 -9.19
N LYS A 136 1.51 -25.66 -8.57
CA LYS A 136 0.42 -26.65 -8.53
C LYS A 136 -0.83 -26.09 -7.83
N ALA A 137 -0.64 -25.41 -6.70
CA ALA A 137 -1.74 -24.78 -5.98
C ALA A 137 -2.42 -23.71 -6.83
N LEU A 138 -1.66 -22.74 -7.38
CA LEU A 138 -2.17 -21.66 -8.21
C LEU A 138 -2.93 -22.17 -9.45
N ARG A 139 -2.43 -23.23 -10.10
CA ARG A 139 -3.13 -23.85 -11.22
C ARG A 139 -4.54 -24.34 -10.86
N CYS A 140 -4.76 -24.73 -9.61
CA CYS A 140 -6.05 -25.20 -9.11
C CYS A 140 -6.94 -24.06 -8.60
N MET A 141 -6.43 -22.83 -8.47
CA MET A 141 -7.20 -21.65 -8.04
C MET A 141 -7.98 -21.04 -9.21
N SER A 142 -8.89 -21.80 -9.82
CA SER A 142 -9.63 -21.40 -11.03
C SER A 142 -10.50 -20.15 -10.87
N ASN A 143 -10.74 -19.72 -9.63
CA ASN A 143 -11.52 -18.53 -9.28
C ASN A 143 -10.64 -17.40 -8.72
N LEU A 144 -9.32 -17.44 -8.93
CA LEU A 144 -8.41 -16.41 -8.45
C LEU A 144 -8.73 -15.07 -9.14
N ARG A 145 -9.14 -14.08 -8.35
CA ARG A 145 -9.47 -12.71 -8.78
C ARG A 145 -8.39 -11.71 -8.43
N SER A 146 -7.70 -11.92 -7.31
CA SER A 146 -6.66 -11.01 -6.83
C SER A 146 -5.38 -11.76 -6.52
N PHE A 147 -4.27 -11.27 -7.07
CA PHE A 147 -2.94 -11.74 -6.74
C PHE A 147 -2.01 -10.55 -6.48
N THR A 148 -1.45 -10.47 -5.29
CA THR A 148 -0.41 -9.48 -4.97
C THR A 148 0.81 -10.16 -4.38
N TRP A 149 2.00 -9.81 -4.87
CA TRP A 149 3.27 -10.25 -4.32
C TRP A 149 4.17 -9.04 -4.02
N GLU A 150 4.34 -8.77 -2.74
CA GLU A 150 5.13 -7.67 -2.21
C GLU A 150 6.43 -8.20 -1.60
N TRP A 151 7.56 -7.64 -2.03
CA TRP A 151 8.89 -8.01 -1.59
C TRP A 151 9.81 -6.79 -1.59
N ASN A 152 9.96 -6.14 -0.44
CA ASN A 152 10.80 -4.94 -0.31
C ASN A 152 12.15 -5.24 0.36
N GLY A 153 12.55 -6.52 0.39
CA GLY A 153 13.68 -7.03 1.16
C GLY A 153 15.02 -6.43 0.75
N VAL A 154 15.34 -5.30 1.38
CA VAL A 154 16.65 -4.67 1.36
C VAL A 154 17.28 -4.94 2.72
N TYR A 155 18.36 -5.70 2.71
CA TYR A 155 19.16 -5.90 3.92
C TYR A 155 20.43 -5.07 3.81
N TYR A 156 20.73 -4.32 4.87
CA TYR A 156 22.01 -3.63 5.02
C TYR A 156 22.96 -4.59 5.72
N HIS A 157 23.87 -5.19 4.95
CA HIS A 157 24.98 -5.90 5.54
C HIS A 157 26.06 -4.88 5.89
N GLN A 158 26.30 -4.70 7.19
CA GLN A 158 27.47 -3.98 7.67
C GLN A 158 28.68 -4.87 7.45
N THR A 159 29.45 -4.60 6.39
CA THR A 159 30.72 -5.28 6.18
C THR A 159 31.72 -4.76 7.20
N GLN A 160 32.22 -5.65 8.06
CA GLN A 160 33.12 -5.33 9.17
C GLN A 160 34.41 -4.62 8.77
N SER A 161 34.81 -4.65 7.49
CA SER A 161 36.14 -4.20 7.08
C SER A 161 36.28 -2.71 6.75
N HIS A 162 35.23 -1.97 6.35
CA HIS A 162 35.41 -0.57 5.89
C HIS A 162 34.21 0.38 6.07
N GLY A 163 33.24 0.10 6.95
CA GLY A 163 32.15 1.04 7.28
C GLY A 163 31.18 1.40 6.14
N THR A 164 31.40 0.91 4.92
CA THR A 164 30.47 1.13 3.80
C THR A 164 29.32 0.13 3.88
N GLN A 165 28.14 0.61 4.26
CA GLN A 165 26.92 -0.19 4.22
C GLN A 165 26.56 -0.47 2.75
N ARG A 166 26.78 -1.70 2.29
CA ARG A 166 26.33 -2.10 0.95
C ARG A 166 24.88 -2.56 1.05
N ARG A 167 24.01 -1.84 0.37
CA ARG A 167 22.61 -2.22 0.17
C ARG A 167 22.55 -3.52 -0.65
N GLN A 168 22.13 -4.63 -0.05
CA GLN A 168 21.89 -5.88 -0.76
C GLN A 168 20.39 -6.06 -1.00
N VAL A 169 20.01 -6.08 -2.28
CA VAL A 169 18.64 -6.38 -2.70
C VAL A 169 18.47 -7.89 -2.71
N VAL A 170 17.60 -8.40 -1.85
CA VAL A 170 17.27 -9.83 -1.81
C VAL A 170 16.14 -10.10 -2.78
N LYS A 171 16.30 -11.11 -3.64
CA LYS A 171 15.27 -11.54 -4.58
C LYS A 171 14.16 -12.32 -3.87
N PRO A 172 12.91 -12.27 -4.36
CA PRO A 172 11.78 -13.01 -3.78
C PRO A 172 11.95 -14.53 -3.86
N THR A 173 12.72 -15.01 -4.85
CA THR A 173 13.11 -16.41 -5.02
C THR A 173 14.64 -16.51 -5.18
N SER A 174 15.26 -17.65 -4.86
CA SER A 174 16.70 -17.85 -5.10
C SER A 174 17.05 -17.78 -6.58
N GLU A 175 16.15 -18.23 -7.44
CA GLU A 175 16.33 -18.30 -8.88
C GLU A 175 15.14 -17.68 -9.62
N SER A 176 15.45 -16.95 -10.69
CA SER A 176 14.48 -16.26 -11.54
C SER A 176 13.47 -17.21 -12.20
N ARG A 177 13.87 -18.43 -12.58
CA ARG A 177 12.95 -19.40 -13.19
C ARG A 177 11.78 -19.80 -12.27
N PHE A 178 11.96 -19.70 -10.95
CA PHE A 178 10.89 -20.00 -9.99
C PHE A 178 9.88 -18.86 -9.93
N GLU A 179 10.35 -17.62 -9.98
CA GLU A 179 9.51 -16.44 -10.12
C GLU A 179 8.69 -16.52 -11.43
N ASP A 180 9.36 -16.78 -12.55
CA ASP A 180 8.70 -16.95 -13.86
C ASP A 180 7.67 -18.08 -13.83
N ALA A 181 8.00 -19.24 -13.24
CA ALA A 181 7.06 -20.34 -13.14
C ALA A 181 5.79 -19.96 -12.36
N ILE A 182 5.95 -19.29 -11.21
CA ILE A 182 4.83 -18.85 -10.37
C ILE A 182 3.98 -17.82 -11.11
N LEU A 183 4.61 -16.77 -11.66
CA LEU A 183 3.90 -15.72 -12.40
C LEU A 183 3.28 -16.25 -13.69
N GLY A 184 3.85 -17.29 -14.28
CA GLY A 184 3.27 -18.01 -15.41
C GLY A 184 1.96 -18.72 -15.08
N GLU A 185 1.82 -19.28 -13.87
CA GLU A 185 0.53 -19.85 -13.43
C GLU A 185 -0.48 -18.75 -13.07
N VAL A 186 -0.03 -17.61 -12.53
CA VAL A 186 -0.91 -16.45 -12.27
C VAL A 186 -1.44 -15.85 -13.56
N ALA A 187 -0.57 -15.64 -14.56
CA ALA A 187 -0.96 -15.04 -15.84
C ALA A 187 -1.92 -15.90 -16.67
N ARG A 188 -2.05 -17.19 -16.36
CA ARG A 188 -3.03 -18.09 -16.98
C ARG A 188 -4.41 -18.03 -16.36
N GLN A 189 -4.59 -17.33 -15.23
CA GLN A 189 -5.88 -17.25 -14.56
C GLN A 189 -6.82 -16.32 -15.33
N PRO A 190 -7.92 -16.84 -15.92
CA PRO A 190 -8.82 -16.03 -16.75
C PRO A 190 -9.71 -15.09 -15.92
N THR A 191 -9.88 -15.39 -14.63
CA THR A 191 -10.69 -14.62 -13.67
C THR A 191 -9.89 -13.54 -12.95
N LEU A 192 -8.59 -13.38 -13.26
CA LEU A 192 -7.74 -12.43 -12.56
C LEU A 192 -8.10 -11.01 -12.94
N GLU A 193 -8.55 -10.23 -11.95
CA GLU A 193 -9.00 -8.85 -12.09
C GLU A 193 -8.00 -7.87 -11.46
N HIS A 194 -7.35 -8.29 -10.36
CA HIS A 194 -6.42 -7.48 -9.60
C HIS A 194 -5.04 -8.14 -9.57
N PHE A 195 -4.03 -7.39 -10.01
CA PHE A 195 -2.65 -7.85 -10.01
C PHE A 195 -1.72 -6.81 -9.39
N GLY A 196 -0.87 -7.24 -8.47
CA GLY A 196 0.10 -6.38 -7.79
C GLY A 196 1.48 -7.02 -7.69
N LEU A 197 2.53 -6.31 -8.10
CA LEU A 197 3.92 -6.66 -7.83
C LEU A 197 4.66 -5.44 -7.30
N SER A 198 5.23 -5.56 -6.10
CA SER A 198 6.07 -4.50 -5.50
C SER A 198 7.39 -5.10 -5.08
N GLY A 199 8.50 -4.65 -5.67
CA GLY A 199 9.83 -5.14 -5.30
C GLY A 199 10.76 -5.40 -6.48
N PRO A 200 11.87 -6.11 -6.27
CA PRO A 200 12.86 -6.43 -7.29
C PRO A 200 12.45 -7.63 -8.17
N PHE A 201 11.20 -7.66 -8.63
CA PHE A 201 10.68 -8.68 -9.56
C PHE A 201 11.16 -8.43 -10.98
N GLY A 202 11.38 -9.47 -11.77
CA GLY A 202 11.75 -9.38 -13.18
C GLY A 202 13.14 -8.76 -13.44
N MET A 203 14.01 -8.73 -12.44
CA MET A 203 15.35 -8.14 -12.56
C MET A 203 16.22 -8.87 -13.59
N HIS A 204 15.94 -10.15 -13.88
CA HIS A 204 16.57 -10.95 -14.93
C HIS A 204 16.02 -10.71 -16.34
N VAL A 205 14.94 -9.93 -16.47
CA VAL A 205 14.32 -9.67 -17.76
C VAL A 205 15.14 -8.62 -18.48
N ASP A 206 15.78 -9.04 -19.57
CA ASP A 206 16.58 -8.21 -20.47
C ASP A 206 15.73 -7.74 -21.66
N GLY A 207 14.56 -7.16 -21.36
CA GLY A 207 13.52 -6.71 -22.29
C GLY A 207 13.37 -7.48 -23.60
N ALA A 208 13.00 -6.79 -24.69
CA ALA A 208 12.78 -7.44 -25.97
C ALA A 208 14.10 -8.03 -26.50
N SER A 209 14.22 -9.36 -26.46
CA SER A 209 15.25 -10.07 -27.20
C SER A 209 15.08 -9.81 -28.70
N VAL A 210 16.14 -10.01 -29.49
CA VAL A 210 16.11 -9.85 -30.96
C VAL A 210 14.95 -10.64 -31.61
N ASP A 211 14.51 -11.72 -30.94
CA ASP A 211 13.43 -12.59 -31.40
C ASP A 211 12.02 -12.06 -31.09
N ASN A 212 11.87 -10.90 -30.45
CA ASN A 212 10.60 -10.34 -29.96
C ASN A 212 9.79 -11.29 -29.06
N LYS A 213 10.44 -12.29 -28.46
CA LYS A 213 9.80 -13.17 -27.50
C LYS A 213 9.75 -12.45 -26.16
N PHE A 214 8.56 -11.98 -25.81
CA PHE A 214 8.27 -11.48 -24.47
C PHE A 214 8.20 -12.69 -23.51
N GLU A 215 9.35 -13.11 -23.00
CA GLU A 215 9.45 -14.36 -22.21
C GLU A 215 8.92 -14.20 -20.79
N TYR A 216 8.91 -12.98 -20.24
CA TYR A 216 8.46 -12.76 -18.87
C TYR A 216 6.94 -12.88 -18.77
N PRO A 217 6.40 -13.77 -17.91
CA PRO A 217 4.97 -14.12 -17.97
C PRO A 217 4.00 -12.98 -17.65
N VAL A 218 4.43 -11.99 -16.87
CA VAL A 218 3.63 -10.80 -16.52
C VAL A 218 3.16 -10.06 -17.77
N TRP A 219 3.94 -10.09 -18.86
CA TRP A 219 3.57 -9.45 -20.13
C TRP A 219 2.35 -10.06 -20.81
N HIS A 220 1.89 -11.24 -20.38
CA HIS A 220 0.71 -11.92 -20.91
C HIS A 220 -0.59 -11.64 -20.14
N LEU A 221 -0.52 -10.88 -19.04
CA LEU A 221 -1.71 -10.46 -18.31
C LEU A 221 -2.65 -9.63 -19.20
N SER A 222 -3.94 -9.77 -18.96
CA SER A 222 -5.02 -9.11 -19.71
C SER A 222 -6.27 -8.98 -18.85
N ASN A 223 -7.24 -8.19 -19.30
CA ASN A 223 -8.54 -8.02 -18.64
C ASN A 223 -8.49 -7.54 -17.17
N LEU A 224 -7.40 -6.86 -16.77
CA LEU A 224 -7.27 -6.34 -15.41
C LEU A 224 -8.17 -5.13 -15.17
N THR A 225 -8.70 -5.02 -13.94
CA THR A 225 -9.40 -3.85 -13.40
C THR A 225 -8.52 -3.06 -12.43
N SER A 226 -7.55 -3.74 -11.79
CA SER A 226 -6.54 -3.10 -10.94
C SER A 226 -5.15 -3.64 -11.23
N LEU A 227 -4.20 -2.72 -11.40
CA LEU A 227 -2.79 -3.04 -11.60
C LEU A 227 -1.92 -2.19 -10.67
N GLU A 228 -1.05 -2.85 -9.91
CA GLU A 228 -0.04 -2.21 -9.09
C GLU A 228 1.35 -2.75 -9.43
N LEU A 229 2.21 -1.88 -9.94
CA LEU A 229 3.59 -2.20 -10.27
C LEU A 229 4.51 -1.23 -9.54
N SER A 230 5.45 -1.75 -8.78
CA SER A 230 6.48 -1.00 -8.05
C SER A 230 7.82 -1.70 -8.18
N GLY A 231 8.90 -0.92 -8.36
CA GLY A 231 10.28 -1.41 -8.50
C GLY A 231 10.97 -1.05 -9.83
N ASP A 232 12.30 -1.24 -9.84
CA ASP A 232 13.17 -0.74 -10.91
C ASP A 232 12.99 -1.44 -12.26
N THR A 233 12.50 -2.68 -12.27
CA THR A 233 12.31 -3.46 -13.49
C THR A 233 11.37 -2.79 -14.48
N TRP A 234 10.34 -2.10 -13.99
CA TRP A 234 9.35 -1.41 -14.83
C TRP A 234 9.91 -0.13 -15.48
N LEU A 235 11.06 0.34 -14.99
CA LEU A 235 11.77 1.52 -15.51
C LEU A 235 12.79 1.18 -16.59
N LYS A 236 13.17 -0.10 -16.75
CA LYS A 236 14.10 -0.54 -17.79
C LYS A 236 13.52 -0.20 -19.17
N ALA A 237 14.30 0.51 -19.98
CA ALA A 237 13.87 0.94 -21.33
C ALA A 237 13.41 -0.24 -22.21
N SER A 238 14.05 -1.39 -22.03
CA SER A 238 13.77 -2.63 -22.76
C SER A 238 12.43 -3.27 -22.38
N ASN A 239 11.87 -2.93 -21.21
CA ASN A 239 10.59 -3.44 -20.72
C ASN A 239 9.39 -2.55 -21.06
N ILE A 240 9.63 -1.32 -21.54
CA ILE A 240 8.57 -0.33 -21.80
C ILE A 240 7.55 -0.84 -22.82
N LEU A 241 8.01 -1.36 -23.97
CA LEU A 241 7.13 -1.86 -25.02
C LEU A 241 6.25 -3.04 -24.54
N PRO A 242 6.81 -4.13 -23.96
CA PRO A 242 5.99 -5.21 -23.43
C PRO A 242 4.97 -4.73 -22.39
N LEU A 243 5.35 -3.79 -21.52
CA LEU A 243 4.44 -3.22 -20.53
C LEU A 243 3.30 -2.43 -21.19
N CYS A 244 3.57 -1.60 -22.19
CA CYS A 244 2.52 -0.92 -22.97
C CYS A 244 1.56 -1.91 -23.66
N ILE A 245 2.08 -3.03 -24.19
CA ILE A 245 1.26 -4.09 -24.80
C ILE A 245 0.39 -4.77 -23.75
N MET A 246 0.93 -5.08 -22.57
CA MET A 246 0.17 -5.66 -21.47
C MET A 246 -0.96 -4.72 -21.00
N LEU A 247 -0.64 -3.43 -20.85
CA LEU A 247 -1.61 -2.40 -20.46
C LEU A 247 -2.75 -2.24 -21.48
N SER A 248 -2.44 -2.29 -22.78
CA SER A 248 -3.47 -2.16 -23.84
C SER A 248 -4.44 -3.35 -23.90
N ARG A 249 -4.06 -4.51 -23.34
CA ARG A 249 -4.95 -5.68 -23.17
C ARG A 249 -5.91 -5.57 -21.98
N SER A 250 -5.83 -4.50 -21.20
CA SER A 250 -6.68 -4.26 -20.03
C SER A 250 -7.45 -2.93 -20.17
N PRO A 251 -8.38 -2.82 -21.14
CA PRO A 251 -9.11 -1.56 -21.39
C PRO A 251 -10.07 -1.16 -20.26
N ASN A 252 -10.41 -2.10 -19.36
CA ASN A 252 -11.29 -1.89 -18.21
C ASN A 252 -10.54 -1.49 -16.93
N LEU A 253 -9.27 -1.06 -17.05
CA LEU A 253 -8.47 -0.70 -15.87
C LEU A 253 -9.09 0.51 -15.14
N GLU A 254 -9.44 0.31 -13.88
CA GLU A 254 -10.00 1.32 -12.98
C GLU A 254 -8.96 1.86 -12.01
N CYS A 255 -8.01 1.02 -11.59
CA CYS A 255 -6.94 1.37 -10.66
C CYS A 255 -5.57 1.11 -11.29
N LEU A 256 -4.70 2.12 -11.32
CA LEU A 256 -3.33 2.01 -11.78
C LEU A 256 -2.35 2.60 -10.75
N ALA A 257 -1.45 1.76 -10.25
CA ALA A 257 -0.25 2.19 -9.54
C ALA A 257 0.97 1.80 -10.36
N ILE A 258 1.80 2.79 -10.73
CA ILE A 258 2.96 2.61 -11.61
C ILE A 258 4.05 3.61 -11.24
N PRO A 259 5.34 3.32 -11.51
CA PRO A 259 6.40 4.31 -11.33
C PRO A 259 6.15 5.58 -12.13
N LEU A 260 6.35 6.72 -11.49
CA LEU A 260 6.20 8.06 -12.07
C LEU A 260 7.17 8.26 -13.25
N GLU A 261 8.33 7.61 -13.22
CA GLU A 261 9.38 7.69 -14.23
C GLU A 261 9.08 6.87 -15.50
N PHE A 262 7.92 6.22 -15.58
CA PHE A 262 7.50 5.49 -16.76
C PHE A 262 7.30 6.44 -17.96
N LYS A 263 8.26 6.42 -18.90
CA LYS A 263 8.36 7.40 -20.00
C LYS A 263 7.14 7.46 -20.93
N HIS A 264 6.33 6.41 -20.98
CA HIS A 264 5.19 6.30 -21.89
C HIS A 264 3.84 6.56 -21.22
N LEU A 265 3.83 7.05 -19.97
CA LEU A 265 2.62 7.52 -19.29
C LEU A 265 1.69 8.36 -20.19
N PRO A 266 2.15 9.35 -20.98
CA PRO A 266 1.27 10.24 -21.75
C PRO A 266 0.53 9.56 -22.88
N VAL A 267 0.96 8.36 -23.29
CA VAL A 267 0.37 7.59 -24.40
C VAL A 267 -0.71 6.63 -23.89
N LEU A 268 -0.68 6.28 -22.61
CA LEU A 268 -1.64 5.38 -22.01
C LEU A 268 -3.04 6.02 -21.98
N ARG A 269 -4.07 5.23 -22.29
CA ARG A 269 -5.47 5.65 -22.30
C ARG A 269 -6.32 4.57 -21.67
N PHE A 270 -7.01 4.93 -20.58
CA PHE A 270 -7.86 4.03 -19.81
C PHE A 270 -9.21 4.70 -19.57
N PRO A 271 -10.24 4.40 -20.39
CA PRO A 271 -11.53 5.09 -20.32
C PRO A 271 -12.25 4.99 -18.98
N LYS A 272 -11.93 3.97 -18.18
CA LYS A 272 -12.53 3.70 -16.87
C LYS A 272 -11.62 4.01 -15.70
N LEU A 273 -10.48 4.68 -15.91
CA LEU A 273 -9.53 4.92 -14.84
C LEU A 273 -10.10 5.90 -13.81
N ARG A 274 -10.25 5.41 -12.58
CA ARG A 274 -10.79 6.16 -11.44
C ARG A 274 -9.71 6.45 -10.42
N LYS A 275 -8.67 5.63 -10.35
CA LYS A 275 -7.59 5.75 -9.38
C LYS A 275 -6.22 5.68 -10.05
N ALA A 276 -5.38 6.68 -9.78
CA ALA A 276 -4.00 6.71 -10.22
C ALA A 276 -3.05 6.96 -9.05
N GLN A 277 -2.00 6.13 -8.94
CA GLN A 277 -0.91 6.31 -8.00
C GLN A 277 0.43 6.30 -8.76
N LEU A 278 1.07 7.46 -8.80
CA LEU A 278 2.34 7.67 -9.46
C LEU A 278 3.43 7.75 -8.39
N GLN A 279 4.17 6.65 -8.23
CA GLN A 279 5.20 6.52 -7.20
C GLN A 279 6.57 6.92 -7.74
N LEU A 280 7.28 7.79 -7.03
CA LEU A 280 8.67 8.12 -7.35
C LEU A 280 9.57 7.05 -6.71
N HIS A 281 10.34 6.31 -7.51
CA HIS A 281 11.25 5.26 -7.04
C HIS A 281 12.72 5.67 -7.08
N ALA A 282 13.11 6.39 -8.13
CA ALA A 282 14.46 6.89 -8.34
C ALA A 282 14.44 8.43 -8.39
N GLY A 283 15.59 9.06 -8.13
CA GLY A 283 15.71 10.51 -8.31
C GLY A 283 15.28 10.90 -9.73
N ALA A 284 14.30 11.80 -9.84
CA ALA A 284 13.72 12.20 -11.11
C ALA A 284 14.23 13.57 -11.56
N THR A 285 14.09 13.82 -12.86
CA THR A 285 14.27 15.15 -13.45
C THR A 285 12.92 15.82 -13.66
N ASN A 286 12.90 17.15 -13.75
CA ASN A 286 11.67 17.94 -13.91
C ASN A 286 10.83 17.56 -15.14
N ASN A 287 11.41 16.90 -16.15
CA ASN A 287 10.69 16.48 -17.36
C ASN A 287 9.63 15.39 -17.08
N ILE A 288 9.77 14.65 -15.97
CA ILE A 288 8.85 13.59 -15.60
C ILE A 288 7.47 14.16 -15.21
N ASP A 289 7.43 15.37 -14.64
CA ASP A 289 6.18 16.03 -14.28
C ASP A 289 5.34 16.40 -15.52
N ALA A 290 5.98 16.77 -16.63
CA ALA A 290 5.28 17.06 -17.89
C ALA A 290 4.60 15.80 -18.45
N SER A 291 5.27 14.66 -18.33
CA SER A 291 4.73 13.36 -18.73
C SER A 291 3.53 12.95 -17.87
N ALA A 292 3.66 13.05 -16.54
CA ALA A 292 2.58 12.78 -15.60
C ALA A 292 1.39 13.73 -15.77
N THR A 293 1.66 15.01 -16.01
CA THR A 293 0.63 16.03 -16.31
C THR A 293 -0.19 15.63 -17.53
N ALA A 294 0.48 15.32 -18.65
CA ALA A 294 -0.21 14.88 -19.85
C ALA A 294 -1.03 13.62 -19.60
N PHE A 295 -0.51 12.64 -18.85
CA PHE A 295 -1.29 11.47 -18.45
C PHE A 295 -2.55 11.84 -17.67
N ILE A 296 -2.43 12.69 -16.65
CA ILE A 296 -3.56 13.14 -15.81
C ILE A 296 -4.62 13.86 -16.64
N GLU A 297 -4.20 14.75 -17.55
CA GLU A 297 -5.11 15.48 -18.45
C GLU A 297 -5.89 14.56 -19.40
N ASN A 298 -5.32 13.41 -19.75
CA ASN A 298 -5.98 12.41 -20.58
C ASN A 298 -6.98 11.54 -19.81
N HIS A 299 -7.11 11.69 -18.49
CA HIS A 299 -7.97 10.86 -17.64
C HIS A 299 -8.90 11.70 -16.73
N PRO A 300 -9.90 12.41 -17.29
CA PRO A 300 -10.83 13.24 -16.51
C PRO A 300 -11.76 12.45 -15.57
N SER A 301 -11.84 11.13 -15.72
CA SER A 301 -12.60 10.22 -14.85
C SER A 301 -11.95 9.94 -13.50
N LEU A 302 -10.72 10.42 -13.27
CA LEU A 302 -9.99 10.20 -12.03
C LEU A 302 -10.73 10.80 -10.83
N GLU A 303 -10.99 9.94 -9.85
CA GLU A 303 -11.58 10.25 -8.54
C GLU A 303 -10.53 10.26 -7.43
N GLU A 304 -9.48 9.42 -7.54
CA GLU A 304 -8.39 9.34 -6.58
C GLU A 304 -7.03 9.54 -7.29
N LEU A 305 -6.24 10.50 -6.82
CA LEU A 305 -4.90 10.76 -7.33
C LEU A 305 -3.88 10.79 -6.19
N SER A 306 -2.83 9.97 -6.32
CA SER A 306 -1.63 10.04 -5.51
C SER A 306 -0.44 10.35 -6.40
N TRP A 307 0.08 11.57 -6.34
CA TRP A 307 1.20 12.03 -7.15
C TRP A 307 1.98 13.12 -6.44
N TYR A 308 3.30 12.96 -6.32
CA TYR A 308 4.19 13.92 -5.71
C TYR A 308 5.12 14.51 -6.79
N PRO A 309 4.72 15.60 -7.47
CA PRO A 309 5.58 16.21 -8.47
C PRO A 309 6.82 16.83 -7.83
N ILE A 310 7.89 16.92 -8.62
CA ILE A 310 9.14 17.59 -8.20
C ILE A 310 8.94 19.11 -8.24
N GLY A 311 8.29 19.60 -9.30
CA GLY A 311 7.97 21.01 -9.50
C GLY A 311 6.48 21.33 -9.31
N ILE A 312 6.10 22.53 -9.76
CA ILE A 312 4.69 22.93 -9.89
C ILE A 312 4.25 22.52 -11.30
N PRO A 313 3.35 21.53 -11.45
CA PRO A 313 2.92 21.08 -12.77
C PRO A 313 2.05 22.14 -13.44
N ARG A 314 2.03 22.14 -14.78
CA ARG A 314 1.19 23.05 -15.56
C ARG A 314 -0.03 22.32 -16.08
N LEU A 315 -1.15 22.46 -15.38
CA LEU A 315 -2.39 21.80 -15.76
C LEU A 315 -3.25 22.67 -16.68
N ARG A 316 -4.06 22.03 -17.52
CA ARG A 316 -5.15 22.64 -18.31
C ARG A 316 -6.36 23.00 -17.46
N LYS A 317 -7.15 23.98 -17.91
CA LYS A 317 -8.39 24.40 -17.26
C LYS A 317 -9.38 23.24 -17.19
N GLY A 318 -10.07 23.08 -16.05
CA GLY A 318 -11.09 22.04 -15.87
C GLY A 318 -10.55 20.60 -15.75
N VAL A 319 -9.24 20.43 -15.54
CA VAL A 319 -8.63 19.12 -15.31
C VAL A 319 -9.22 18.45 -14.06
N LEU A 320 -9.33 17.12 -14.07
CA LEU A 320 -9.79 16.31 -12.93
C LEU A 320 -11.13 16.78 -12.31
N PRO A 321 -12.22 16.88 -13.09
CA PRO A 321 -13.51 17.37 -12.57
C PRO A 321 -14.11 16.46 -11.49
N ASN A 322 -13.80 15.17 -11.52
CA ASN A 322 -14.34 14.16 -10.60
C ASN A 322 -13.46 13.87 -9.38
N LEU A 323 -12.40 14.67 -9.16
CA LEU A 323 -11.45 14.41 -8.09
C LEU A 323 -12.12 14.50 -6.72
N LYS A 324 -12.05 13.40 -5.97
CA LYS A 324 -12.55 13.28 -4.59
C LYS A 324 -11.41 13.17 -3.59
N ARG A 325 -10.30 12.53 -3.95
CA ARG A 325 -9.19 12.29 -3.02
C ARG A 325 -7.86 12.63 -3.66
N LEU A 326 -7.08 13.47 -2.99
CA LEU A 326 -5.79 13.94 -3.49
C LEU A 326 -4.70 13.72 -2.43
N LYS A 327 -3.66 13.00 -2.83
CA LYS A 327 -2.43 12.80 -2.08
C LYS A 327 -1.25 13.36 -2.88
N SER A 328 -0.67 14.48 -2.45
CA SER A 328 0.24 15.26 -3.30
C SER A 328 1.14 16.24 -2.55
N THR A 329 1.74 17.19 -3.27
CA THR A 329 2.41 18.38 -2.73
C THR A 329 1.53 19.60 -2.94
N VAL A 330 1.84 20.70 -2.24
CA VAL A 330 1.11 21.98 -2.39
C VAL A 330 1.12 22.47 -3.85
N GLY A 331 2.16 22.13 -4.62
CA GLY A 331 2.28 22.53 -6.03
C GLY A 331 1.11 22.08 -6.91
N VAL A 332 0.50 20.91 -6.62
CA VAL A 332 -0.67 20.44 -7.39
C VAL A 332 -1.91 21.26 -7.09
N ILE A 333 -2.14 21.65 -5.84
CA ILE A 333 -3.28 22.53 -5.49
C ILE A 333 -3.11 23.89 -6.15
N THR A 334 -1.91 24.48 -6.07
CA THR A 334 -1.61 25.74 -6.76
C THR A 334 -1.87 25.62 -8.26
N ALA A 335 -1.39 24.54 -8.89
CA ALA A 335 -1.60 24.29 -10.31
C ALA A 335 -3.09 24.15 -10.69
N LEU A 336 -3.90 23.52 -9.84
CA LEU A 336 -5.35 23.40 -10.05
C LEU A 336 -6.05 24.77 -9.96
N VAL A 337 -5.69 25.58 -8.97
CA VAL A 337 -6.23 26.94 -8.81
C VAL A 337 -5.84 27.83 -9.98
N GLU A 338 -4.55 27.82 -10.37
CA GLU A 338 -4.06 28.58 -11.51
C GLU A 338 -4.74 28.16 -12.82
N ALA A 339 -4.93 26.86 -13.03
CA ALA A 339 -5.60 26.34 -14.21
C ALA A 339 -7.06 26.79 -14.30
N ASP A 340 -7.80 26.79 -13.19
CA ASP A 340 -9.20 27.24 -13.15
C ASP A 340 -9.34 28.76 -13.29
N ALA A 341 -8.32 29.53 -12.87
CA ALA A 341 -8.30 30.99 -12.95
C ALA A 341 -7.96 31.55 -14.34
N ARG A 342 -7.42 30.73 -15.26
CA ARG A 342 -7.04 31.22 -16.60
C ARG A 342 -8.27 31.67 -17.41
N PRO A 343 -8.25 32.89 -17.98
CA PRO A 343 -9.30 33.36 -18.88
C PRO A 343 -9.33 32.50 -20.16
N GLU A 344 -10.50 32.32 -20.76
CA GLU A 344 -10.67 31.49 -21.98
C GLU A 344 -9.99 32.10 -23.22
N GLU A 345 -9.57 33.35 -23.15
CA GLU A 345 -9.08 34.12 -24.30
C GLU A 345 -7.68 33.66 -24.79
N ASP A 346 -6.87 33.04 -23.93
CA ASP A 346 -5.51 32.60 -24.30
C ASP A 346 -5.48 31.32 -25.15
N GLU A 347 -6.53 30.49 -25.15
CA GLU A 347 -6.54 29.23 -25.91
C GLU A 347 -6.66 29.45 -27.44
N GLN A 348 -7.14 30.62 -27.88
CA GLN A 348 -7.25 30.92 -29.31
C GLN A 348 -5.93 31.36 -29.97
N MET A 349 -4.92 31.81 -29.22
CA MET A 349 -3.63 32.23 -29.81
C MET A 349 -2.63 31.07 -29.95
N GLU A 350 -2.66 30.04 -29.10
CA GLU A 350 -1.71 28.91 -29.17
C GLU A 350 -2.01 27.91 -30.30
N ALA A 351 -3.21 27.93 -30.89
CA ALA A 351 -3.57 27.09 -32.03
C ALA A 351 -3.15 27.67 -33.40
N SER A 352 -2.20 28.60 -33.45
CA SER A 352 -1.62 29.02 -34.73
C SER A 352 -0.96 27.81 -35.41
N PRO A 353 -1.38 27.42 -36.62
CA PRO A 353 -0.80 26.29 -37.31
C PRO A 353 0.68 26.57 -37.51
N VAL A 354 1.53 25.74 -36.90
CA VAL A 354 2.97 25.74 -37.19
C VAL A 354 3.09 25.66 -38.71
N PRO A 355 3.68 26.66 -39.38
CA PRO A 355 3.81 26.63 -40.84
C PRO A 355 4.57 25.34 -41.19
N VAL A 356 3.94 24.51 -42.02
CA VAL A 356 4.54 23.27 -42.53
C VAL A 356 5.83 23.65 -43.27
N VAL A 357 6.96 23.54 -42.59
CA VAL A 357 8.28 23.68 -43.20
C VAL A 357 8.48 22.45 -44.07
N GLN A 358 8.28 22.61 -45.39
CA GLN A 358 8.66 21.60 -46.38
C GLN A 358 10.18 21.38 -46.28
N SER A 359 10.59 20.25 -45.73
CA SER A 359 11.99 19.84 -45.66
C SER A 359 12.49 19.46 -47.07
N GLN A 360 13.37 20.28 -47.65
CA GLN A 360 14.16 19.88 -48.82
C GLN A 360 15.26 18.88 -48.40
N PRO A 361 15.59 17.89 -49.25
CA PRO A 361 16.60 16.88 -48.95
C PRO A 361 18.01 17.42 -49.21
N THR A 362 18.84 17.49 -48.17
CA THR A 362 20.29 17.77 -48.27
C THR A 362 21.10 16.46 -48.27
N PRO A 363 22.14 16.32 -49.13
CA PRO A 363 22.97 15.12 -49.18
C PRO A 363 23.99 15.04 -48.02
N PRO A 364 24.47 13.83 -47.67
CA PRO A 364 25.30 13.62 -46.48
C PRO A 364 26.77 14.02 -46.73
N PRO A 365 27.43 14.70 -45.78
CA PRO A 365 28.89 14.83 -45.80
C PRO A 365 29.55 13.63 -45.12
N ALA A 366 30.53 13.05 -45.79
CA ALA A 366 31.50 12.14 -45.21
C ALA A 366 32.56 12.93 -44.44
N ALA A 367 32.80 12.59 -43.17
CA ALA A 367 34.04 12.97 -42.49
C ALA A 367 34.34 12.03 -41.32
N MET A 368 35.57 11.51 -41.35
CA MET A 368 36.24 10.75 -40.30
C MET A 368 36.58 11.65 -39.12
N LEU A 369 36.49 11.13 -37.89
CA LEU A 369 37.06 11.78 -36.71
C LEU A 369 37.90 10.79 -35.88
N THR A 370 39.16 11.18 -35.75
CA THR A 370 40.20 10.64 -34.88
C THR A 370 40.04 11.18 -33.45
N VAL A 371 40.32 10.32 -32.47
CA VAL A 371 40.31 10.60 -31.03
C VAL A 371 41.70 11.04 -30.57
N PRO A 372 41.80 11.96 -29.59
CA PRO A 372 42.89 11.86 -28.64
C PRO A 372 42.49 12.08 -27.16
N GLY A 373 43.11 11.27 -26.30
CA GLY A 373 43.85 11.77 -25.13
C GLY A 373 43.12 11.90 -23.79
N ALA A 374 43.26 10.88 -22.95
CA ALA A 374 42.91 10.88 -21.53
C ALA A 374 43.82 11.80 -20.68
N LYS A 375 43.24 12.42 -19.64
CA LYS A 375 43.96 13.01 -18.49
C LYS A 375 43.30 12.60 -17.17
N ALA A 376 44.17 12.24 -16.22
CA ALA A 376 43.85 11.72 -14.88
C ALA A 376 43.21 12.76 -13.94
N PRO A 377 42.43 12.33 -12.93
CA PRO A 377 41.93 13.22 -11.89
C PRO A 377 42.87 13.33 -10.68
N LYS A 378 42.88 14.55 -10.12
CA LYS A 378 43.64 14.96 -8.93
C LYS A 378 42.97 14.51 -7.63
N ARG A 379 43.83 14.12 -6.71
CA ARG A 379 43.64 13.86 -5.27
C ARG A 379 43.05 15.07 -4.54
N LEU A 380 42.04 14.87 -3.70
CA LEU A 380 41.54 15.82 -2.70
C LEU A 380 41.61 15.19 -1.31
N SER A 381 42.00 16.00 -0.33
CA SER A 381 42.45 15.66 1.02
C SER A 381 41.31 15.46 2.02
N MET A 382 41.56 14.56 2.98
CA MET A 382 40.73 14.25 4.14
C MET A 382 40.60 15.45 5.11
N ILE A 383 39.39 15.64 5.63
CA ILE A 383 39.10 16.37 6.87
C ILE A 383 38.72 15.29 7.90
N GLN A 384 39.34 15.33 9.08
CA GLN A 384 39.00 14.49 10.23
C GLN A 384 37.93 15.20 11.07
N GLU A 385 36.81 14.53 11.32
CA GLU A 385 35.81 14.92 12.31
C GLU A 385 35.89 13.99 13.53
N ALA A 386 35.63 14.57 14.69
CA ALA A 386 35.86 14.02 16.01
C ALA A 386 34.77 13.04 16.45
N GLU A 387 35.18 12.01 17.18
CA GLU A 387 34.33 11.02 17.84
C GLU A 387 33.68 11.62 19.11
N GLU A 388 32.36 11.50 19.23
CA GLU A 388 31.63 11.60 20.50
C GLU A 388 31.26 10.19 21.00
N PRO A 389 31.23 9.94 22.32
CA PRO A 389 30.98 8.61 22.88
C PRO A 389 29.48 8.27 22.96
N GLU A 390 29.14 7.07 22.52
CA GLU A 390 27.79 6.49 22.66
C GLU A 390 27.55 5.97 24.09
N GLU A 391 26.42 6.37 24.68
CA GLU A 391 25.85 5.80 25.90
C GLU A 391 25.09 4.51 25.60
N SER A 392 25.57 3.39 26.14
CA SER A 392 24.90 2.10 26.12
C SER A 392 23.79 2.03 27.19
N THR A 393 22.55 1.78 26.79
CA THR A 393 21.49 1.31 27.69
C THR A 393 20.86 0.04 27.10
N ASP A 394 21.35 -1.09 27.58
CA ASP A 394 20.76 -2.43 27.40
C ASP A 394 19.92 -2.73 28.64
N ASP A 395 18.60 -2.57 28.54
CA ASP A 395 17.64 -3.10 29.52
C ASP A 395 16.64 -3.99 28.77
N MET A 396 16.99 -5.27 28.60
CA MET A 396 16.01 -6.31 28.28
C MET A 396 15.41 -6.83 29.59
N GLU A 397 14.21 -6.34 29.94
CA GLU A 397 13.36 -6.97 30.93
C GLU A 397 12.93 -8.36 30.45
N VAL A 398 13.36 -9.38 31.20
CA VAL A 398 12.96 -10.78 31.03
C VAL A 398 11.75 -11.04 31.92
N ASP A 399 10.62 -11.34 31.30
CA ASP A 399 9.37 -11.79 31.94
C ASP A 399 9.54 -13.23 32.47
N PRO A 400 9.40 -13.53 33.78
CA PRO A 400 9.64 -14.87 34.31
C PRO A 400 8.32 -15.60 34.60
N GLU A 401 7.76 -16.29 33.60
CA GLU A 401 6.79 -17.36 33.89
C GLU A 401 6.78 -18.43 32.80
N ALA A 402 7.63 -19.45 32.97
CA ALA A 402 7.54 -20.70 32.21
C ALA A 402 7.97 -21.90 33.05
N THR A 403 7.00 -22.76 33.33
CA THR A 403 7.07 -24.09 33.93
C THR A 403 8.06 -25.00 33.17
N PRO A 404 8.87 -25.85 33.84
CA PRO A 404 9.93 -26.60 33.18
C PRO A 404 9.40 -27.86 32.48
N MET A 405 9.74 -28.01 31.19
CA MET A 405 9.60 -29.25 30.43
C MET A 405 10.90 -30.09 30.53
N PRO A 406 10.81 -31.43 30.43
CA PRO A 406 11.91 -32.34 30.74
C PRO A 406 12.99 -32.40 29.65
N ARG A 407 14.25 -32.49 30.09
CA ARG A 407 15.44 -32.69 29.23
C ARG A 407 15.37 -34.02 28.47
N PRO A 408 15.76 -34.07 27.18
CA PRO A 408 16.10 -35.31 26.51
C PRO A 408 17.52 -35.79 26.88
N PRO A 409 17.82 -37.10 26.74
CA PRO A 409 19.09 -37.67 27.14
C PRO A 409 20.21 -37.37 26.13
N LEU A 410 21.41 -37.19 26.67
CA LEU A 410 22.68 -37.08 25.93
C LEU A 410 23.00 -38.38 25.17
N PRO A 411 23.60 -38.32 23.97
CA PRO A 411 24.24 -39.47 23.37
C PRO A 411 25.69 -39.62 23.87
N LEU A 412 26.07 -40.88 24.04
CA LEU A 412 27.42 -41.36 24.32
C LEU A 412 28.35 -41.18 23.12
N SER A 413 29.62 -41.03 23.46
CA SER A 413 30.83 -40.90 22.64
C SER A 413 31.27 -42.20 21.94
N GLU A 414 32.34 -42.04 21.13
CA GLU A 414 33.20 -43.04 20.48
C GLU A 414 32.74 -43.47 19.07
N ASP A 415 33.56 -43.60 18.03
CA ASP A 415 34.95 -43.26 17.74
C ASP A 415 35.14 -43.42 16.20
N ASP A 416 36.24 -42.84 15.70
CA ASP A 416 37.00 -43.20 14.50
C ASP A 416 36.51 -42.95 13.04
N ASP A 417 37.47 -42.35 12.33
CA ASP A 417 37.94 -42.61 10.97
C ASP A 417 37.47 -41.81 9.73
N ALA A 418 38.52 -41.46 8.98
CA ALA A 418 38.61 -41.14 7.54
C ALA A 418 38.17 -39.75 7.06
N GLN A 419 39.17 -38.89 6.92
CA GLN A 419 39.16 -37.63 6.17
C GLN A 419 39.44 -37.90 4.66
N PRO A 420 38.59 -37.44 3.71
CA PRO A 420 38.97 -37.31 2.30
C PRO A 420 39.16 -35.82 1.90
N PRO A 421 39.88 -35.55 0.79
CA PRO A 421 40.43 -34.23 0.50
C PRO A 421 39.42 -33.26 -0.10
N SER A 422 39.59 -31.98 0.25
CA SER A 422 38.85 -30.81 -0.23
C SER A 422 38.95 -30.61 -1.74
N PRO A 423 37.86 -30.25 -2.46
CA PRO A 423 37.94 -29.65 -3.77
C PRO A 423 38.01 -28.11 -3.66
N SER A 424 39.10 -27.59 -4.21
CA SER A 424 39.33 -26.25 -4.76
C SER A 424 38.10 -25.33 -4.94
N ASP A 425 38.16 -24.18 -4.28
CA ASP A 425 37.31 -23.00 -4.48
C ASP A 425 37.33 -22.50 -5.93
N ALA A 426 36.16 -22.44 -6.55
CA ALA A 426 35.91 -21.67 -7.76
C ALA A 426 35.35 -20.30 -7.36
N THR A 427 36.22 -19.30 -7.34
CA THR A 427 35.89 -17.89 -7.08
C THR A 427 34.99 -17.34 -8.20
N ALA A 428 33.68 -17.30 -7.96
CA ALA A 428 32.74 -16.55 -8.79
C ALA A 428 32.90 -15.04 -8.52
N GLN A 429 33.62 -14.35 -9.41
CA GLN A 429 33.70 -12.88 -9.40
C GLN A 429 32.35 -12.29 -9.83
N TYR A 430 31.60 -11.75 -8.88
CA TYR A 430 30.43 -10.92 -9.17
C TYR A 430 30.88 -9.52 -9.57
N LEU A 431 30.44 -9.08 -10.75
CA LEU A 431 30.72 -7.76 -11.32
C LEU A 431 30.11 -6.65 -10.45
N THR A 432 30.97 -5.73 -10.02
CA THR A 432 30.58 -4.43 -9.46
C THR A 432 30.03 -3.57 -10.59
N TYR A 433 28.75 -3.19 -10.52
CA TYR A 433 28.20 -2.15 -11.39
C TYR A 433 28.87 -0.83 -11.05
N SER A 434 29.75 -0.38 -11.95
CA SER A 434 30.25 0.99 -11.99
C SER A 434 29.35 1.76 -12.94
N GLU A 435 28.76 2.86 -12.46
CA GLU A 435 27.99 3.81 -13.28
C GLU A 435 28.94 4.47 -14.28
N ALA A 436 29.11 3.84 -15.45
CA ALA A 436 29.75 4.46 -16.58
C ALA A 436 28.79 5.48 -17.19
N SER A 437 29.24 6.74 -17.27
CA SER A 437 28.59 7.81 -18.01
C SER A 437 28.28 7.32 -19.43
N SER A 438 27.00 7.06 -19.69
CA SER A 438 26.53 6.53 -20.97
C SER A 438 26.46 7.67 -21.97
N SER A 439 27.30 7.60 -23.00
CA SER A 439 27.19 8.41 -24.21
C SER A 439 25.79 8.21 -24.80
N THR A 440 24.99 9.28 -24.84
CA THR A 440 23.61 9.28 -25.33
C THR A 440 23.59 8.97 -26.83
N SER A 441 23.49 7.69 -27.17
CA SER A 441 23.14 7.26 -28.52
C SER A 441 21.64 7.48 -28.65
N ILE A 442 21.22 8.40 -29.53
CA ILE A 442 19.82 8.64 -29.86
C ILE A 442 19.31 7.41 -30.61
N LEU A 443 18.81 6.42 -29.87
CA LEU A 443 18.03 5.32 -30.42
C LEU A 443 16.73 5.93 -30.96
N ILE A 444 16.59 5.92 -32.29
CA ILE A 444 15.32 6.21 -32.96
C ILE A 444 14.38 5.06 -32.57
N THR A 445 13.64 5.23 -31.48
CA THR A 445 12.59 4.29 -31.11
C THR A 445 11.53 4.33 -32.20
N PRO A 446 11.13 3.17 -32.76
CA PRO A 446 10.03 3.13 -33.71
C PRO A 446 8.82 3.80 -33.07
N THR A 447 8.20 4.74 -33.79
CA THR A 447 6.91 5.28 -33.40
C THR A 447 5.94 4.11 -33.40
N ILE A 448 5.72 3.51 -32.23
CA ILE A 448 4.70 2.49 -32.06
C ILE A 448 3.38 3.25 -32.15
N THR A 449 2.81 3.28 -33.35
CA THR A 449 1.40 3.56 -33.55
C THR A 449 0.66 2.36 -32.94
N LEU A 450 0.45 2.40 -31.63
CA LEU A 450 -0.67 1.70 -31.03
C LEU A 450 -1.89 2.28 -31.73
N ASN A 451 -2.36 1.61 -32.78
CA ASN A 451 -3.63 1.90 -33.44
C ASN A 451 -4.71 1.60 -32.41
N ALA A 452 -4.87 2.52 -31.45
CA ALA A 452 -6.09 2.62 -30.69
C ALA A 452 -7.21 2.74 -31.73
N PRO A 453 -8.29 1.95 -31.61
CA PRO A 453 -9.47 2.18 -32.44
C PRO A 453 -9.78 3.69 -32.38
N PRO A 454 -10.12 4.33 -33.52
CA PRO A 454 -10.33 5.77 -33.57
C PRO A 454 -11.27 6.12 -32.42
N SER A 455 -10.74 6.89 -31.47
CA SER A 455 -11.49 7.31 -30.30
C SER A 455 -12.77 7.90 -30.85
N THR A 456 -13.91 7.25 -30.63
CA THR A 456 -15.20 7.91 -30.83
C THR A 456 -15.05 9.21 -30.06
N PRO A 457 -15.08 10.38 -30.70
CA PRO A 457 -14.87 11.63 -29.99
C PRO A 457 -15.92 11.62 -28.88
N THR A 458 -15.46 11.51 -27.64
CA THR A 458 -16.30 11.63 -26.45
C THR A 458 -17.04 12.92 -26.69
N SER A 459 -18.32 12.80 -27.06
CA SER A 459 -19.09 13.92 -27.56
C SER A 459 -19.03 14.94 -26.46
N ILE A 460 -18.30 16.03 -26.75
CA ILE A 460 -18.12 17.14 -25.84
C ILE A 460 -19.55 17.61 -25.59
N LEU A 461 -20.08 17.25 -24.42
CA LEU A 461 -21.29 17.85 -23.88
C LEU A 461 -20.91 19.30 -23.62
N SER A 462 -20.90 20.10 -24.68
CA SER A 462 -20.73 21.56 -24.68
C SER A 462 -21.99 22.23 -24.15
N GLY A 463 -22.59 21.67 -23.10
CA GLY A 463 -23.49 22.41 -22.24
C GLY A 463 -22.61 23.22 -21.32
N GLN A 464 -22.81 24.55 -21.29
CA GLN A 464 -22.21 25.48 -20.34
C GLN A 464 -22.58 25.07 -18.89
N GLN A 465 -21.97 24.01 -18.37
CA GLN A 465 -21.97 23.76 -16.94
C GLN A 465 -21.02 24.79 -16.36
N ALA A 466 -21.58 25.79 -15.68
CA ALA A 466 -20.84 26.65 -14.77
C ALA A 466 -19.89 25.74 -13.98
N ALA A 467 -18.59 26.03 -14.03
CA ALA A 467 -17.53 25.15 -13.54
C ALA A 467 -17.88 24.63 -12.15
N SER A 468 -18.40 23.41 -12.08
CA SER A 468 -18.80 22.81 -10.82
C SER A 468 -17.53 22.60 -10.02
N ARG A 469 -17.44 23.26 -8.86
CA ARG A 469 -16.30 23.09 -7.95
C ARG A 469 -16.10 21.60 -7.65
N ARG A 470 -14.84 21.16 -7.60
CA ARG A 470 -14.50 19.76 -7.35
C ARG A 470 -14.99 19.34 -5.96
N GLN A 471 -15.56 18.15 -5.86
CA GLN A 471 -16.08 17.57 -4.62
C GLN A 471 -14.97 16.80 -3.87
N ILE A 472 -13.88 17.51 -3.53
CA ILE A 472 -12.73 16.90 -2.86
C ILE A 472 -13.09 16.60 -1.40
N THR A 473 -13.19 15.32 -1.06
CA THR A 473 -13.54 14.84 0.28
C THR A 473 -12.32 14.55 1.14
N SER A 474 -11.14 14.29 0.55
CA SER A 474 -9.93 13.89 1.28
C SER A 474 -8.67 14.54 0.71
N LEU A 475 -7.87 15.18 1.59
CA LEU A 475 -6.63 15.88 1.27
C LEU A 475 -5.48 15.42 2.16
N ASP A 476 -4.45 14.83 1.55
CA ASP A 476 -3.17 14.53 2.19
C ASP A 476 -2.03 15.17 1.39
N ILE A 477 -1.68 16.39 1.74
CA ILE A 477 -0.79 17.22 0.93
C ILE A 477 0.47 17.52 1.72
N LEU A 478 1.60 16.99 1.25
CA LEU A 478 2.91 17.21 1.87
C LEU A 478 3.19 18.71 1.97
N SER A 479 3.57 19.15 3.17
CA SER A 479 3.86 20.55 3.50
C SER A 479 2.66 21.50 3.36
N LEU A 480 1.43 20.98 3.40
CA LEU A 480 0.23 21.83 3.39
C LEU A 480 0.14 22.65 4.68
N SER A 481 0.14 23.97 4.51
CA SER A 481 -0.22 24.90 5.57
C SER A 481 -1.72 25.18 5.59
N ALA A 482 -2.26 25.40 6.78
CA ALA A 482 -3.66 25.80 6.95
C ALA A 482 -3.98 27.11 6.20
N SER A 483 -3.07 28.09 6.22
CA SER A 483 -3.20 29.35 5.45
C SER A 483 -3.23 29.14 3.93
N THR A 484 -2.41 28.22 3.40
CA THR A 484 -2.44 27.87 1.98
C THR A 484 -3.76 27.22 1.62
N LEU A 485 -4.26 26.30 2.46
CA LEU A 485 -5.55 25.66 2.22
C LEU A 485 -6.70 26.68 2.22
N LEU A 486 -6.73 27.59 3.19
CA LEU A 486 -7.77 28.64 3.30
C LEU A 486 -7.80 29.59 2.09
N SER A 487 -6.63 29.91 1.54
CA SER A 487 -6.51 30.83 0.39
C SER A 487 -6.79 30.14 -0.95
N SER A 488 -6.37 28.89 -1.12
CA SER A 488 -6.42 28.18 -2.40
C SER A 488 -7.69 27.33 -2.60
N ALA A 489 -8.14 26.63 -1.55
CA ALA A 489 -9.21 25.66 -1.69
C ALA A 489 -10.56 26.25 -2.15
N PRO A 490 -11.04 27.40 -1.63
CA PRO A 490 -12.33 27.94 -2.05
C PRO A 490 -12.40 28.27 -3.56
N LEU A 491 -11.25 28.35 -4.24
CA LEU A 491 -11.14 28.66 -5.66
C LEU A 491 -11.32 27.42 -6.55
N CYS A 492 -10.90 26.22 -6.11
CA CYS A 492 -10.88 25.02 -6.96
C CYS A 492 -11.71 23.84 -6.43
N MET A 493 -12.20 23.90 -5.18
CA MET A 493 -12.99 22.84 -4.55
C MET A 493 -14.16 23.39 -3.72
N ASP A 494 -15.12 22.53 -3.42
CA ASP A 494 -16.24 22.83 -2.53
C ASP A 494 -15.83 22.68 -1.05
N PRO A 495 -15.83 23.76 -0.25
CA PRO A 495 -15.46 23.69 1.16
C PRO A 495 -16.35 22.76 1.98
N ALA A 496 -17.61 22.55 1.58
CA ALA A 496 -18.53 21.65 2.28
C ALA A 496 -18.21 20.17 2.01
N ALA A 497 -17.48 19.85 0.94
CA ALA A 497 -17.17 18.47 0.57
C ALA A 497 -16.04 17.86 1.42
N LEU A 498 -15.11 18.70 1.92
CA LEU A 498 -13.91 18.24 2.61
C LEU A 498 -14.24 17.59 3.97
N GLN A 499 -13.83 16.33 4.12
CA GLN A 499 -14.09 15.50 5.30
C GLN A 499 -12.80 15.05 6.01
N GLU A 500 -11.72 14.84 5.25
CA GLU A 500 -10.46 14.29 5.73
C GLU A 500 -9.31 15.23 5.33
N VAL A 501 -8.52 15.69 6.30
CA VAL A 501 -7.40 16.59 6.02
C VAL A 501 -6.18 16.30 6.90
N THR A 502 -5.01 16.25 6.27
CA THR A 502 -3.70 16.23 6.95
C THR A 502 -3.05 17.60 6.85
N VAL A 503 -2.86 18.26 7.99
CA VAL A 503 -2.08 19.49 8.10
C VAL A 503 -0.67 19.12 8.54
N HIS A 504 0.34 19.45 7.72
CA HIS A 504 1.73 19.11 8.02
C HIS A 504 2.45 20.26 8.73
N THR A 505 2.08 21.50 8.42
CA THR A 505 2.63 22.71 9.03
C THR A 505 1.53 23.76 9.20
N PHE A 506 1.69 24.71 10.10
CA PHE A 506 0.88 25.93 10.13
C PHE A 506 1.61 27.03 10.91
N GLY A 507 1.23 28.27 10.65
CA GLY A 507 1.83 29.44 11.28
C GLY A 507 1.12 29.74 12.59
N ASP A 508 -0.15 30.14 12.52
CA ASP A 508 -0.92 30.56 13.68
C ASP A 508 -2.01 29.53 14.02
N ILE A 509 -2.31 29.37 15.31
CA ILE A 509 -3.46 28.61 15.79
C ILE A 509 -4.77 29.16 15.19
N GLN A 510 -4.83 30.47 14.93
CA GLN A 510 -5.97 31.11 14.24
C GLN A 510 -6.21 30.55 12.84
N ASP A 511 -5.16 30.04 12.16
CA ASP A 511 -5.34 29.38 10.86
C ASP A 511 -6.14 28.09 11.00
N ILE A 512 -5.95 27.34 12.09
CA ILE A 512 -6.69 26.08 12.34
C ILE A 512 -8.13 26.38 12.78
N ILE A 513 -8.36 27.47 13.51
CA ILE A 513 -9.72 27.93 13.84
C ILE A 513 -10.45 28.34 12.56
N SER A 514 -9.79 29.15 11.73
CA SER A 514 -10.33 29.57 10.43
C SER A 514 -10.60 28.37 9.51
N LEU A 515 -9.75 27.33 9.60
CA LEU A 515 -9.97 26.06 8.90
C LEU A 515 -11.25 25.36 9.36
N ALA A 516 -11.51 25.30 10.66
CA ALA A 516 -12.74 24.71 11.18
C ALA A 516 -14.00 25.46 10.70
N ASP A 517 -13.92 26.79 10.63
CA ASP A 517 -15.03 27.63 10.16
C ASP A 517 -15.26 27.50 8.64
N ALA A 518 -14.19 27.40 7.86
CA ALA A 518 -14.25 27.26 6.40
C ALA A 518 -14.70 25.85 5.95
N PHE A 519 -14.37 24.81 6.71
CA PHE A 519 -14.61 23.41 6.36
C PHE A 519 -15.38 22.68 7.47
N PRO A 520 -16.69 22.95 7.62
CA PRO A 520 -17.47 22.50 8.77
C PRO A 520 -17.69 20.98 8.85
N ASN A 521 -17.41 20.25 7.77
CA ASN A 521 -17.66 18.80 7.65
C ASN A 521 -16.42 17.93 7.87
N ILE A 522 -15.30 18.50 8.33
CA ILE A 522 -14.10 17.73 8.67
C ILE A 522 -14.43 16.77 9.82
N ARG A 523 -14.31 15.47 9.54
CA ARG A 523 -14.47 14.37 10.49
C ARG A 523 -13.15 13.70 10.84
N TRP A 524 -12.13 13.82 10.00
CA TRP A 524 -10.81 13.27 10.22
C TRP A 524 -9.78 14.37 10.06
N LEU A 525 -8.97 14.59 11.09
CA LEU A 525 -7.98 15.66 11.14
C LEU A 525 -6.65 15.13 11.65
N SER A 526 -5.57 15.35 10.91
CA SER A 526 -4.21 15.10 11.38
C SER A 526 -3.48 16.42 11.61
N LEU A 527 -2.92 16.62 12.81
CA LEU A 527 -2.19 17.83 13.21
C LEU A 527 -0.73 17.52 13.53
N PRO A 528 0.22 18.41 13.18
CA PRO A 528 1.62 18.21 13.49
C PRO A 528 1.88 18.43 14.98
N ALA A 529 2.95 17.83 15.51
CA ALA A 529 3.34 17.97 16.92
C ALA A 529 3.76 19.40 17.29
N ILE A 530 4.27 20.16 16.32
CA ILE A 530 4.83 21.51 16.48
C ILE A 530 4.31 22.41 15.35
N HIS A 531 4.30 23.71 15.61
CA HIS A 531 3.94 24.75 14.65
C HIS A 531 4.93 25.92 14.73
N LEU A 532 4.94 26.82 13.75
CA LEU A 532 5.91 27.92 13.69
C LEU A 532 5.18 29.27 13.69
N PRO A 533 4.82 29.82 14.85
CA PRO A 533 4.12 31.09 14.93
C PRO A 533 4.97 32.25 14.41
N PRO A 534 4.38 33.25 13.73
CA PRO A 534 5.13 34.38 13.17
C PRO A 534 5.94 35.17 14.22
N SER A 535 5.50 35.12 15.48
CA SER A 535 6.15 35.76 16.62
C SER A 535 7.35 34.98 17.19
N SER A 536 7.56 33.73 16.78
CA SER A 536 8.63 32.86 17.27
C SER A 536 9.57 32.45 16.14
N PRO A 537 10.89 32.63 16.29
CA PRO A 537 11.86 32.10 15.33
C PRO A 537 12.02 30.57 15.42
N HIS A 538 11.43 29.94 16.45
CA HIS A 538 11.55 28.52 16.72
C HIS A 538 10.20 27.81 16.72
N PRO A 539 10.13 26.54 16.30
CA PRO A 539 8.91 25.74 16.40
C PRO A 539 8.42 25.64 17.84
N VAL A 540 7.13 25.88 18.06
CA VAL A 540 6.46 25.84 19.36
C VAL A 540 5.55 24.62 19.41
N PRO A 541 5.55 23.82 20.50
CA PRO A 541 4.57 22.75 20.67
C PRO A 541 3.16 23.31 20.86
N TRP A 542 2.16 22.47 20.64
CA TRP A 542 0.79 22.79 21.08
C TRP A 542 0.73 22.97 22.60
N THR A 543 -0.23 23.74 23.10
CA THR A 543 -0.61 23.71 24.52
C THR A 543 -1.96 23.01 24.67
N ASN A 544 -2.26 22.48 25.85
CA ASN A 544 -3.54 21.82 26.11
C ASN A 544 -4.71 22.80 25.96
N GLU A 545 -4.54 24.05 26.38
CA GLU A 545 -5.54 25.12 26.24
C GLU A 545 -5.80 25.46 24.77
N ALA A 546 -4.76 25.47 23.94
CA ALA A 546 -4.91 25.65 22.50
C ALA A 546 -5.72 24.50 21.87
N LEU A 547 -5.42 23.25 22.21
CA LEU A 547 -6.18 22.10 21.70
C LEU A 547 -7.65 22.14 22.15
N LEU A 548 -7.91 22.44 23.43
CA LEU A 548 -9.26 22.53 24.00
C LEU A 548 -10.08 23.69 23.44
N SER A 549 -9.44 24.75 22.95
CA SER A 549 -10.14 25.88 22.31
C SER A 549 -10.39 25.67 20.81
N VAL A 550 -9.51 24.93 20.13
CA VAL A 550 -9.54 24.75 18.68
C VAL A 550 -10.37 23.53 18.27
N LEU A 551 -10.12 22.36 18.85
CA LEU A 551 -10.72 21.10 18.39
C LEU A 551 -12.27 21.07 18.46
N PRO A 552 -12.93 21.65 19.49
CA PRO A 552 -14.39 21.69 19.54
C PRO A 552 -15.06 22.50 18.41
N ARG A 553 -14.28 23.30 17.67
CA ARG A 553 -14.79 24.01 16.47
C ARG A 553 -15.10 23.03 15.34
N PHE A 554 -14.41 21.89 15.27
CA PHE A 554 -14.67 20.82 14.30
C PHE A 554 -15.83 19.96 14.79
N ARG A 555 -17.07 20.42 14.62
CA ARG A 555 -18.29 19.77 15.14
C ARG A 555 -18.51 18.33 14.67
N GLN A 556 -17.92 17.97 13.54
CA GLN A 556 -18.00 16.63 12.96
C GLN A 556 -16.79 15.74 13.28
N LEU A 557 -15.83 16.21 14.09
CA LEU A 557 -14.57 15.50 14.34
C LEU A 557 -14.81 14.15 15.00
N GLU A 558 -14.48 13.09 14.27
CA GLU A 558 -14.52 11.69 14.70
C GLU A 558 -13.13 11.14 14.99
N VAL A 559 -12.12 11.55 14.22
CA VAL A 559 -10.76 10.99 14.32
C VAL A 559 -9.73 12.11 14.36
N LEU A 560 -8.89 12.10 15.39
CA LEU A 560 -7.75 12.99 15.54
C LEU A 560 -6.44 12.21 15.40
N ARG A 561 -5.60 12.58 14.45
CA ARG A 561 -4.29 11.96 14.20
C ARG A 561 -3.14 12.93 14.45
N GLY A 562 -1.94 12.36 14.57
CA GLY A 562 -0.69 13.11 14.68
C GLY A 562 -0.26 13.38 16.12
N GLY A 563 0.88 14.07 16.25
CA GLY A 563 1.59 14.22 17.52
C GLY A 563 1.12 15.40 18.38
N ALA A 564 0.15 16.20 17.93
CA ALA A 564 -0.25 17.45 18.60
C ALA A 564 -0.66 17.24 20.06
N LEU A 565 -1.54 16.26 20.33
CA LEU A 565 -2.04 15.98 21.69
C LEU A 565 -0.93 15.55 22.64
N TRP A 566 -0.09 14.60 22.20
CA TRP A 566 1.00 14.07 23.03
C TRP A 566 2.10 15.09 23.27
N ARG A 567 2.39 15.93 22.27
CA ARG A 567 3.40 16.98 22.44
C ARG A 567 2.92 18.07 23.38
N ALA A 568 1.62 18.41 23.37
CA ALA A 568 1.04 19.39 24.29
C ALA A 568 1.11 18.98 25.76
N ALA A 569 1.02 17.69 26.05
CA ALA A 569 1.15 17.16 27.40
C ALA A 569 2.59 17.16 27.94
N GLY A 570 3.59 17.44 27.10
CA GLY A 570 4.96 17.73 27.53
C GLY A 570 5.90 16.54 27.68
N SER A 571 5.50 15.31 27.35
CA SER A 571 6.38 14.13 27.09
C SER A 571 5.55 12.83 27.07
N THR A 572 6.20 11.71 26.77
CA THR A 572 5.69 10.34 26.97
C THR A 572 5.85 9.81 28.40
N SER A 573 6.27 10.66 29.35
CA SER A 573 6.36 10.32 30.77
C SER A 573 4.99 9.98 31.37
N GLU A 574 4.97 9.32 32.53
CA GLU A 574 3.71 9.04 33.25
C GLU A 574 2.91 10.33 33.56
N GLU A 575 3.61 11.43 33.88
CA GLU A 575 2.98 12.74 34.03
C GLU A 575 2.35 13.24 32.74
N GLY A 576 3.04 13.07 31.61
CA GLY A 576 2.53 13.38 30.28
C GLY A 576 1.31 12.53 29.93
N LYS A 577 1.34 11.21 30.19
CA LYS A 577 0.20 10.31 30.01
C LYS A 577 -1.00 10.74 30.84
N ARG A 578 -0.79 11.13 32.11
CA ARG A 578 -1.85 11.68 32.97
C ARG A 578 -2.47 12.93 32.37
N LYS A 579 -1.65 13.89 31.93
CA LYS A 579 -2.12 15.12 31.27
C LYS A 579 -2.87 14.86 29.96
N VAL A 580 -2.44 13.87 29.17
CA VAL A 580 -3.18 13.44 27.98
C VAL A 580 -4.54 12.86 28.38
N HIS A 581 -4.61 12.03 29.43
CA HIS A 581 -5.90 11.50 29.90
C HIS A 581 -6.85 12.60 30.37
N GLU A 582 -6.36 13.58 31.14
CA GLU A 582 -7.14 14.74 31.57
C GLU A 582 -7.65 15.56 30.37
N THR A 583 -6.74 15.88 29.42
CA THR A 583 -7.07 16.66 28.23
C THR A 583 -8.03 15.90 27.31
N LEU A 584 -7.83 14.59 27.12
CA LEU A 584 -8.69 13.73 26.33
C LEU A 584 -10.09 13.61 26.97
N GLY A 585 -10.18 13.50 28.30
CA GLY A 585 -11.45 13.49 29.02
C GLY A 585 -12.29 14.74 28.73
N LEU A 586 -11.66 15.92 28.77
CA LEU A 586 -12.30 17.18 28.39
C LEU A 586 -12.65 17.23 26.90
N LEU A 587 -11.75 16.79 26.01
CA LEU A 587 -12.01 16.77 24.57
C LEU A 587 -13.18 15.85 24.20
N VAL A 588 -13.34 14.70 24.86
CA VAL A 588 -14.45 13.77 24.58
C VAL A 588 -15.80 14.39 24.96
N GLN A 589 -15.84 15.22 26.00
CA GLN A 589 -17.03 15.98 26.39
C GLN A 589 -17.32 17.10 25.39
N LEU A 590 -16.29 17.83 24.94
CA LEU A 590 -16.44 18.96 24.03
C LEU A 590 -16.67 18.54 22.57
N CYS A 591 -16.19 17.36 22.18
CA CYS A 591 -16.30 16.78 20.84
C CYS A 591 -17.11 15.47 20.91
N PRO A 592 -18.46 15.53 20.88
CA PRO A 592 -19.32 14.37 21.12
C PRO A 592 -19.20 13.27 20.06
N LYS A 593 -18.61 13.58 18.89
CA LYS A 593 -18.37 12.61 17.82
C LYS A 593 -16.98 11.98 17.85
N LEU A 594 -16.06 12.44 18.71
CA LEU A 594 -14.68 11.96 18.75
C LEU A 594 -14.64 10.49 19.16
N ARG A 595 -14.11 9.63 18.30
CA ARG A 595 -14.04 8.17 18.45
C ARG A 595 -12.61 7.66 18.57
N GLU A 596 -11.67 8.30 17.90
CA GLU A 596 -10.29 7.80 17.87
C GLU A 596 -9.25 8.92 17.97
N VAL A 597 -8.22 8.65 18.76
CA VAL A 597 -7.00 9.47 18.84
C VAL A 597 -5.76 8.58 18.75
N ASP A 598 -4.64 9.11 18.28
CA ASP A 598 -3.37 8.39 18.31
C ASP A 598 -2.85 8.24 19.74
N HIS A 599 -2.15 7.14 20.00
CA HIS A 599 -1.37 6.91 21.22
C HIS A 599 0.08 7.31 20.99
N CYS A 600 0.86 7.57 22.06
CA CYS A 600 2.31 7.79 21.95
C CYS A 600 3.09 6.53 21.54
N ASP A 601 2.47 5.36 21.64
CA ASP A 601 3.17 4.09 21.48
C ASP A 601 3.16 3.73 20.01
N TRP A 602 4.34 3.68 19.43
CA TRP A 602 4.53 3.14 18.09
C TRP A 602 4.44 1.62 18.12
N PHE A 603 3.60 1.06 17.25
CA PHE A 603 3.51 -0.39 17.05
C PHE A 603 4.32 -0.77 15.82
N GLU A 604 5.61 -1.06 16.02
CA GLU A 604 6.60 -1.37 14.97
C GLU A 604 6.08 -2.34 13.92
N LYS A 605 5.42 -3.41 14.37
CA LYS A 605 4.87 -4.45 13.50
C LYS A 605 3.98 -3.88 12.38
N ARG A 606 3.11 -2.91 12.69
CA ARG A 606 2.23 -2.26 11.68
C ARG A 606 2.74 -0.90 11.23
N ALA A 607 3.93 -0.51 11.69
CA ALA A 607 4.53 0.80 11.50
C ALA A 607 3.49 1.92 11.72
N GLY A 608 2.83 1.92 12.88
CA GLY A 608 1.82 2.94 13.18
C GLY A 608 1.61 3.10 14.67
N TYR A 609 1.17 4.29 15.08
CA TYR A 609 0.78 4.53 16.47
C TYR A 609 -0.40 3.65 16.87
N LYS A 610 -0.38 3.11 18.10
CA LYS A 610 -1.59 2.52 18.70
C LYS A 610 -2.71 3.56 18.71
N ARG A 611 -3.97 3.11 18.80
CA ARG A 611 -5.14 4.00 18.79
C ARG A 611 -5.81 3.98 20.16
N VAL A 612 -6.10 5.15 20.70
CA VAL A 612 -7.02 5.30 21.83
C VAL A 612 -8.43 5.38 21.24
N VAL A 613 -9.24 4.36 21.50
CA VAL A 613 -10.62 4.27 21.01
C VAL A 613 -11.57 4.63 22.14
N VAL A 614 -12.35 5.67 21.91
CA VAL A 614 -13.38 6.20 22.82
C VAL A 614 -14.68 5.42 22.60
N SER A 615 -15.21 4.83 23.66
CA SER A 615 -16.50 4.13 23.67
C SER A 615 -17.48 4.91 24.55
N ARG A 616 -18.72 5.05 24.07
CA ARG A 616 -19.81 5.73 24.77
C ARG A 616 -20.93 4.71 24.93
N ASP A 617 -21.17 4.29 26.16
CA ASP A 617 -22.18 3.30 26.51
C ASP A 617 -23.22 3.94 27.43
N LEU A 618 -24.51 3.70 27.19
CA LEU A 618 -25.56 4.12 28.12
C LEU A 618 -25.62 3.13 29.27
N VAL A 619 -25.40 3.61 30.49
CA VAL A 619 -25.42 2.80 31.71
C VAL A 619 -26.47 3.35 32.65
N CYS A 620 -27.32 2.48 33.18
CA CYS A 620 -28.29 2.87 34.21
C CYS A 620 -27.54 3.12 35.53
N ALA A 621 -27.52 4.37 35.97
CA ALA A 621 -26.96 4.77 37.27
C ALA A 621 -28.11 5.18 38.21
N PRO A 622 -28.01 4.90 39.52
CA PRO A 622 -28.98 5.41 40.48
C PRO A 622 -28.93 6.95 40.49
N LYS A 623 -30.08 7.57 40.24
CA LYS A 623 -30.28 9.01 40.36
C LYS A 623 -30.13 9.37 41.83
N ASP A 624 -29.40 10.44 42.14
CA ASP A 624 -29.07 10.84 43.51
C ASP A 624 -30.29 10.74 44.43
N VAL A 625 -30.18 9.84 45.41
CA VAL A 625 -31.31 9.38 46.23
C VAL A 625 -31.76 10.53 47.12
N GLY A 626 -32.92 11.10 46.81
CA GLY A 626 -33.68 11.89 47.79
C GLY A 626 -33.97 11.01 49.01
N MET A 627 -34.00 11.58 50.21
CA MET A 627 -34.16 10.86 51.49
C MET A 627 -35.38 9.89 51.56
N ASP A 628 -36.29 9.95 50.60
CA ASP A 628 -37.51 9.14 50.52
C ASP A 628 -37.33 7.90 49.61
N GLY A 629 -36.43 6.98 50.00
CA GLY A 629 -36.54 5.52 49.77
C GLY A 629 -36.58 4.90 48.36
N ASP A 630 -36.89 5.64 47.29
CA ASP A 630 -37.06 5.11 45.94
C ASP A 630 -35.85 5.46 45.06
N ILE A 631 -35.09 4.44 44.65
CA ILE A 631 -33.94 4.59 43.75
C ILE A 631 -34.46 4.66 42.31
N GLU A 632 -34.69 5.87 41.80
CA GLU A 632 -34.88 6.07 40.36
C GLU A 632 -33.56 5.75 39.63
N MET A 633 -33.62 4.97 38.55
CA MET A 633 -32.46 4.72 37.69
C MET A 633 -32.50 5.72 36.53
N GLU A 634 -31.40 6.45 36.32
CA GLU A 634 -31.22 7.36 35.18
C GLU A 634 -30.23 6.74 34.19
N GLU A 635 -30.53 6.83 32.89
CA GLU A 635 -29.57 6.45 31.85
C GLU A 635 -28.50 7.54 31.74
N VAL A 636 -27.30 7.24 32.22
CA VAL A 636 -26.13 8.13 32.14
C VAL A 636 -25.20 7.60 31.07
N GLU A 637 -24.70 8.49 30.20
CA GLU A 637 -23.67 8.15 29.24
C GLU A 637 -22.33 7.93 29.94
N ALA A 638 -21.88 6.67 29.99
CA ALA A 638 -20.56 6.30 30.48
C ALA A 638 -19.55 6.36 29.33
N ILE A 639 -18.50 7.15 29.52
CA ILE A 639 -17.39 7.27 28.58
C ILE A 639 -16.24 6.40 29.08
N SER A 640 -15.75 5.51 28.21
CA SER A 640 -14.53 4.73 28.45
C SER A 640 -13.57 4.83 27.26
N TYR A 641 -12.31 4.50 27.46
CA TYR A 641 -11.34 4.40 26.37
C TYR A 641 -10.49 3.15 26.48
N SER A 642 -10.08 2.62 25.33
CA SER A 642 -9.21 1.44 25.23
C SER A 642 -8.08 1.67 24.24
N VAL A 643 -6.88 1.16 24.55
CA VAL A 643 -5.75 1.23 23.61
C VAL A 643 -5.78 0.01 22.70
N ARG A 644 -5.93 0.23 21.40
CA ARG A 644 -5.96 -0.82 20.38
C ARG A 644 -4.73 -0.74 19.48
N LYS A 645 -4.32 -1.89 18.95
CA LYS A 645 -3.33 -1.95 17.87
C LYS A 645 -3.90 -1.20 16.66
N PRO A 646 -3.09 -0.44 15.89
CA PRO A 646 -3.58 0.24 14.69
C PRO A 646 -4.23 -0.77 13.75
N VAL A 647 -5.37 -0.42 13.16
CA VAL A 647 -6.00 -1.27 12.14
C VAL A 647 -5.04 -1.43 10.96
N VAL A 648 -5.13 -2.58 10.28
CA VAL A 648 -4.42 -2.83 9.03
C VAL A 648 -4.71 -1.65 8.09
N ARG A 649 -3.64 -0.95 7.67
CA ARG A 649 -3.72 0.37 7.03
C ARG A 649 -4.74 0.39 5.89
N SER A 650 -5.65 1.36 5.94
CA SER A 650 -6.40 1.74 4.73
C SER A 650 -5.46 2.50 3.78
N PHE A 651 -5.85 2.67 2.52
CA PHE A 651 -5.07 3.42 1.52
C PHE A 651 -4.62 4.82 1.99
N PHE A 652 -5.29 5.41 3.00
CA PHE A 652 -4.99 6.74 3.56
C PHE A 652 -4.11 6.72 4.81
N ASP A 653 -3.86 5.58 5.44
CA ASP A 653 -3.01 5.48 6.65
C ASP A 653 -1.50 5.37 6.34
N VAL A 654 -1.09 5.67 5.10
CA VAL A 654 0.34 5.71 4.74
C VAL A 654 0.94 7.00 5.28
N LEU A 655 1.63 6.90 6.42
CA LEU A 655 2.63 7.88 6.81
C LEU A 655 3.54 8.17 5.63
N VAL A 656 3.52 9.43 5.21
CA VAL A 656 4.67 10.11 4.63
C VAL A 656 5.85 9.85 5.57
N GLY A 657 6.81 9.03 5.17
CA GLY A 657 7.98 8.74 6.01
C GLY A 657 8.67 7.41 5.75
N SER A 658 9.10 7.15 4.52
CA SER A 658 10.34 6.39 4.29
C SER A 658 11.44 7.29 3.70
N PHE A 659 11.26 8.61 3.85
CA PHE A 659 12.30 9.62 3.70
C PHE A 659 12.22 10.54 4.93
N SER A 660 12.88 10.13 6.00
CA SER A 660 13.30 10.97 7.13
C SER A 660 14.72 10.56 7.48
#